data_AF-A0A381NDE6-F1
#
_entry.id   AF-A0A381NDE6-F1
#
_cell.length_a   1.000
_cell.length_b   1.000
_cell.length_c   1.000
_cell.angle_alpha   90.00
_cell.angle_beta   90.00
_cell.angle_gamma   90.00
#
_symmetry.space_group_name_H-M   'P 1'
#
loop_
_entity.id
_entity.type
_entity.pdbx_description
1 polymer ?
#
loop_
_entity_poly.entity_id
_entity_poly.type
_entity_poly.pdbx_seq_one_letter_code
_entity_poly.pdbx_strand_id
1 'polypeptide(L)'
;MDDPTGIAIPRPTPLYAGSIGRLTDDCEPARMVLDGAPEGAPNVVIVLLDDVGFGSFSTFGGPVPAPALERVATDGLRFNQFHTTAICAPTRASLLTGRNHHTVHMGRITEAANSFPAYDTVIPREAATIAEVLRQNGYATGMFGKGHLTPQWEMGPAGPFDRWPTGLGFDRFYGFPGAETSQFEPDLYDQTTPIAPYLGRGDYHLTEDIADRAIDWMQRVKAHRPDRPFLCYFAPGAVHTPLHVPDAWLDRFKGFFDEGWDDLRQYIFERQLDLGVIPSDTVNTPRPDVIPSWDEYPDRFKPVARRLMEVFAAFLAHTDAQVARLIEAIEAMGEWDDTLFVYITGDNGASAEGRIHGTWSLPALQNGAEEDPEFLLEHIDDLGTARSECHYNVGWAWALDAPFQWMKQVASHFGGTRNGLAISWPRRITDGGGLRTQFHHVIDLAPTILEAAGIEAPTSVNGIRQMPIEGTSMGYTFGDPEAASARRTQYFEMMGNRGIYHDGFMASCFHGRVPWVRFGSAPFDGPQEQWELYDIREDFSQGRDLAADRPELLAEMQDLFDSECLRNGVYPLRDAAMNISPEARAPSPLSGLTRMTYTTAHVRMPERSVLNLKNRSYLIWADLEVPEGGAEGVVVCQGGSFNGWSIYLDDGVPTWHYNLYGHERTTVVGDSVLDPGRHEVRLLFDHDGGFGAGGTATLAVDGVVVGSGRLERTVPVVFSGGGETFDVGVDTGSPVGPYPHGFECTATIHGVTIELLDEVDEATRAAVAAGMLHAEAVNQ
;
A
#
# COMPACT_ATOMS: atom_id res chain seq x y z
N MET A 1 -21.30 35.60 3.87
CA MET A 1 -21.55 36.16 5.21
C MET A 1 -20.45 35.58 6.06
N ASP A 2 -19.46 36.43 6.29
CA ASP A 2 -18.12 36.08 6.76
C ASP A 2 -18.18 35.59 8.20
N ASP A 3 -17.56 34.45 8.48
CA ASP A 3 -17.26 34.00 9.84
C ASP A 3 -16.04 34.82 10.33
N PRO A 4 -16.19 35.75 11.29
CA PRO A 4 -15.10 36.59 11.77
C PRO A 4 -14.21 35.88 12.80
N THR A 5 -14.44 34.59 13.09
CA THR A 5 -13.81 33.88 14.21
C THR A 5 -13.00 32.62 13.83
N GLY A 6 -13.08 32.12 12.60
CA GLY A 6 -12.36 30.94 12.16
C GLY A 6 -11.12 31.21 11.29
N ILE A 7 -10.08 30.37 11.39
CA ILE A 7 -8.90 30.43 10.53
C ILE A 7 -9.25 29.85 9.15
N ALA A 8 -9.21 30.69 8.12
CA ALA A 8 -9.42 30.30 6.73
C ALA A 8 -8.11 30.37 5.93
N ILE A 9 -7.87 29.34 5.12
CA ILE A 9 -6.73 29.27 4.18
C ILE A 9 -7.24 29.01 2.75
N PRO A 10 -6.65 29.62 1.70
CA PRO A 10 -5.52 30.55 1.75
C PRO A 10 -5.93 31.90 2.34
N ARG A 11 -4.96 32.61 2.92
CA ARG A 11 -5.16 33.97 3.42
C ARG A 11 -5.40 34.91 2.23
N PRO A 12 -6.32 35.89 2.35
CA PRO A 12 -6.56 36.85 1.27
C PRO A 12 -5.30 37.68 1.02
N THR A 13 -5.10 38.11 -0.23
CA THR A 13 -4.03 39.05 -0.57
C THR A 13 -4.15 40.30 0.29
N PRO A 14 -3.11 40.71 1.04
CA PRO A 14 -3.16 41.91 1.85
C PRO A 14 -3.34 43.14 0.95
N LEU A 15 -4.01 44.16 1.49
CA LEU A 15 -4.11 45.46 0.81
C LEU A 15 -2.69 46.03 0.58
N TYR A 16 -2.51 46.70 -0.56
CA TYR A 16 -1.24 47.35 -0.87
C TYR A 16 -0.89 48.36 0.23
N ALA A 17 0.21 48.10 0.93
CA ALA A 17 0.64 48.92 2.07
C ALA A 17 1.35 50.22 1.66
N GLY A 18 1.69 50.37 0.37
CA GLY A 18 2.29 51.59 -0.17
C GLY A 18 1.24 52.59 -0.67
N SER A 19 1.69 53.63 -1.37
CA SER A 19 0.82 54.63 -2.00
C SER A 19 0.94 54.60 -3.53
N ILE A 20 -0.17 54.87 -4.23
CA ILE A 20 -0.26 54.83 -5.70
C ILE A 20 -0.52 56.24 -6.23
N GLY A 21 0.41 56.75 -7.03
CA GLY A 21 0.29 57.97 -7.81
C GLY A 21 0.19 57.71 -9.32
N ARG A 22 0.40 58.75 -10.14
CA ARG A 22 0.30 58.64 -11.61
C ARG A 22 1.54 57.99 -12.23
N LEU A 23 2.72 58.31 -11.71
CA LEU A 23 4.02 57.79 -12.14
C LEU A 23 4.69 57.03 -10.98
N THR A 24 5.70 56.21 -11.27
CA THR A 24 6.47 55.49 -10.24
C THR A 24 7.07 56.44 -9.20
N ASP A 25 7.52 57.61 -9.62
CA ASP A 25 8.08 58.65 -8.74
C ASP A 25 7.01 59.28 -7.81
N ASP A 26 5.72 59.08 -8.12
CA ASP A 26 4.59 59.52 -7.31
C ASP A 26 4.08 58.41 -6.36
N CYS A 27 4.74 57.25 -6.33
CA CYS A 27 4.34 56.07 -5.55
C CYS A 27 5.32 55.79 -4.41
N GLU A 28 4.83 55.22 -3.32
CA GLU A 28 5.68 54.58 -2.31
C GLU A 28 5.56 53.05 -2.45
N PRO A 29 6.67 52.32 -2.65
CA PRO A 29 6.65 50.87 -2.77
C PRO A 29 6.40 50.18 -1.42
N ALA A 30 5.61 49.11 -1.42
CA ALA A 30 5.57 48.16 -0.31
C ALA A 30 6.68 47.11 -0.47
N ARG A 31 7.38 46.76 0.61
CA ARG A 31 8.38 45.68 0.60
C ARG A 31 7.68 44.34 0.40
N MET A 32 8.10 43.58 -0.61
CA MET A 32 7.70 42.18 -0.76
C MET A 32 8.45 41.34 0.29
N VAL A 33 7.69 40.54 1.03
CA VAL A 33 8.21 39.55 1.98
C VAL A 33 7.83 38.15 1.48
N LEU A 34 8.70 37.18 1.71
CA LEU A 34 8.36 35.79 1.45
C LEU A 34 7.47 35.31 2.60
N ASP A 35 6.43 34.55 2.27
CA ASP A 35 5.66 33.84 3.28
C ASP A 35 6.57 32.80 3.98
N GLY A 36 6.33 32.62 5.27
CA GLY A 36 7.08 31.71 6.13
C GLY A 36 6.13 30.96 7.07
N ALA A 37 6.62 29.83 7.56
CA ALA A 37 5.94 29.09 8.63
C ALA A 37 5.97 29.88 9.95
N PRO A 38 5.15 29.50 10.94
CA PRO A 38 5.24 30.09 12.28
C PRO A 38 6.66 30.04 12.84
N GLU A 39 7.04 31.03 13.63
CA GLU A 39 8.37 31.11 14.23
C GLU A 39 8.62 29.89 15.13
N GLY A 40 9.74 29.19 14.91
CA GLY A 40 10.10 27.99 15.67
C GLY A 40 9.35 26.72 15.26
N ALA A 41 8.62 26.72 14.15
CA ALA A 41 7.98 25.54 13.60
C ALA A 41 9.06 24.52 13.14
N PRO A 42 9.01 23.25 13.59
CA PRO A 42 10.05 22.27 13.28
C PRO A 42 9.89 21.73 11.86
N ASN A 43 10.95 21.14 11.32
CA ASN A 43 10.77 20.19 10.22
C ASN A 43 9.99 18.97 10.74
N VAL A 44 9.30 18.28 9.83
CA VAL A 44 8.53 17.08 10.16
C VAL A 44 8.98 15.98 9.22
N VAL A 45 9.40 14.85 9.78
CA VAL A 45 9.66 13.63 9.02
C VAL A 45 8.75 12.55 9.57
N ILE A 46 7.99 11.91 8.68
CA ILE A 46 7.15 10.77 9.01
C ILE A 46 7.67 9.60 8.20
N VAL A 47 8.15 8.58 8.90
CA VAL A 47 8.45 7.26 8.35
C VAL A 47 7.26 6.36 8.66
N LEU A 48 6.67 5.76 7.62
CA LEU A 48 5.60 4.77 7.73
C LEU A 48 5.98 3.54 6.90
N LEU A 49 6.26 2.43 7.58
CA LEU A 49 6.48 1.15 6.89
C LEU A 49 5.17 0.40 6.68
N ASP A 50 5.22 -0.61 5.83
CA ASP A 50 4.09 -1.38 5.33
C ASP A 50 4.14 -2.81 5.89
N ASP A 51 3.03 -3.28 6.47
CA ASP A 51 2.86 -4.67 6.95
C ASP A 51 3.84 -5.18 8.02
N VAL A 52 4.30 -4.30 8.91
CA VAL A 52 5.24 -4.65 9.98
C VAL A 52 4.52 -4.84 11.31
N GLY A 53 4.54 -6.07 11.81
CA GLY A 53 4.01 -6.42 13.13
C GLY A 53 4.79 -5.82 14.30
N PHE A 54 4.14 -5.65 15.44
CA PHE A 54 4.70 -5.01 16.64
C PHE A 54 6.02 -5.64 17.10
N GLY A 55 6.13 -6.97 17.03
CA GLY A 55 7.28 -7.77 17.41
C GLY A 55 8.29 -8.01 16.29
N SER A 56 8.31 -7.20 15.22
CA SER A 56 9.26 -7.42 14.10
C SER A 56 10.64 -6.83 14.39
N PHE A 57 10.71 -5.63 14.96
CA PHE A 57 11.96 -4.93 15.24
C PHE A 57 12.48 -5.18 16.66
N SER A 58 13.80 -5.24 16.80
CA SER A 58 14.48 -5.46 18.08
C SER A 58 14.12 -4.41 19.15
N THR A 59 13.80 -3.18 18.75
CA THR A 59 13.36 -2.09 19.63
C THR A 59 12.07 -2.42 20.40
N PHE A 60 11.25 -3.33 19.85
CA PHE A 60 10.02 -3.85 20.43
C PHE A 60 10.09 -5.38 20.63
N GLY A 61 11.29 -5.93 20.83
CA GLY A 61 11.56 -7.32 21.17
C GLY A 61 11.80 -8.27 19.99
N GLY A 62 11.60 -7.81 18.76
CA GLY A 62 11.72 -8.60 17.54
C GLY A 62 13.12 -9.09 17.16
N PRO A 63 13.20 -9.96 16.13
CA PRO A 63 14.46 -10.53 15.66
C PRO A 63 15.29 -9.58 14.79
N VAL A 64 14.68 -8.55 14.19
CA VAL A 64 15.34 -7.70 13.19
C VAL A 64 15.99 -6.48 13.85
N PRO A 65 17.32 -6.29 13.75
CA PRO A 65 18.00 -5.08 14.22
C PRO A 65 17.51 -3.83 13.48
N ALA A 66 17.32 -2.73 14.19
CA ALA A 66 16.76 -1.50 13.64
C ALA A 66 17.51 -0.25 14.15
N PRO A 67 18.77 -0.02 13.74
CA PRO A 67 19.58 1.09 14.24
C PRO A 67 18.95 2.47 14.01
N ALA A 68 18.18 2.69 12.94
CA ALA A 68 17.51 3.98 12.72
C ALA A 68 16.35 4.16 13.70
N LEU A 69 15.49 3.15 13.86
CA LEU A 69 14.43 3.17 14.84
C LEU A 69 14.97 3.29 16.28
N GLU A 70 16.04 2.57 16.61
CA GLU A 70 16.74 2.65 17.90
C GLU A 70 17.28 4.06 18.15
N ARG A 71 17.80 4.72 17.11
CA ARG A 71 18.24 6.12 17.21
C ARG A 71 17.08 7.06 17.55
N VAL A 72 15.96 6.96 16.83
CA VAL A 72 14.75 7.77 17.10
C VAL A 72 14.22 7.51 18.52
N ALA A 73 14.21 6.25 18.94
CA ALA A 73 13.77 5.86 20.28
C ALA A 73 14.71 6.38 21.38
N THR A 74 16.03 6.35 21.17
CA THR A 74 17.03 6.77 22.16
C THR A 74 17.05 8.28 22.34
N ASP A 75 16.95 9.03 21.24
CA ASP A 75 16.88 10.50 21.27
C ASP A 75 15.46 11.00 21.59
N GLY A 76 14.50 10.08 21.76
CA GLY A 76 13.08 10.38 21.79
C GLY A 76 12.30 9.46 22.73
N LEU A 77 11.08 9.13 22.32
CA LEU A 77 10.12 8.33 23.08
C LEU A 77 9.69 7.12 22.29
N ARG A 78 9.45 6.00 22.98
CA ARG A 78 8.77 4.81 22.44
C ARG A 78 7.34 4.77 22.93
N PHE A 79 6.41 4.42 22.04
CA PHE A 79 4.99 4.23 22.35
C PHE A 79 4.64 2.77 22.09
N ASN A 80 4.09 2.09 23.11
CA ASN A 80 3.71 0.68 23.02
C ASN A 80 2.17 0.45 22.96
N GLN A 81 1.38 1.53 23.02
CA GLN A 81 -0.08 1.52 22.84
C GLN A 81 -0.52 2.47 21.72
N PHE A 82 0.24 2.50 20.62
CA PHE A 82 -0.12 3.23 19.41
C PHE A 82 -0.85 2.29 18.44
N HIS A 83 -1.97 2.76 17.87
CA HIS A 83 -2.84 1.95 17.03
C HIS A 83 -3.09 2.57 15.66
N THR A 84 -3.27 1.72 14.67
CA THR A 84 -3.64 1.98 13.29
C THR A 84 -5.00 1.33 12.99
N THR A 85 -5.47 1.36 11.74
CA THR A 85 -6.81 0.86 11.38
C THR A 85 -6.89 -0.65 11.16
N ALA A 86 -5.75 -1.32 10.96
CA ALA A 86 -5.57 -2.69 10.47
C ALA A 86 -5.49 -2.92 8.95
N ILE A 87 -5.50 -1.85 8.14
CA ILE A 87 -5.09 -1.95 6.72
C ILE A 87 -4.51 -0.62 6.18
N CYS A 88 -3.68 -0.74 5.16
CA CYS A 88 -2.81 0.32 4.62
C CYS A 88 -3.51 1.64 4.22
N ALA A 89 -4.31 1.66 3.14
CA ALA A 89 -4.95 2.89 2.64
C ALA A 89 -5.81 3.64 3.70
N PRO A 90 -6.68 2.96 4.47
CA PRO A 90 -7.38 3.54 5.62
C PRO A 90 -6.46 4.17 6.67
N THR A 91 -5.36 3.51 7.06
CA THR A 91 -4.37 4.10 7.98
C THR A 91 -3.73 5.35 7.40
N ARG A 92 -3.34 5.33 6.11
CA ARG A 92 -2.71 6.47 5.42
C ARG A 92 -3.66 7.66 5.31
N ALA A 93 -4.91 7.42 4.95
CA ALA A 93 -5.94 8.46 4.90
C ALA A 93 -6.19 9.06 6.29
N SER A 94 -6.26 8.21 7.32
CA SER A 94 -6.43 8.65 8.71
C SER A 94 -5.25 9.46 9.25
N LEU A 95 -4.03 9.02 8.96
CA LEU A 95 -2.80 9.73 9.30
C LEU A 95 -2.77 11.14 8.70
N LEU A 96 -3.03 11.23 7.38
CA LEU A 96 -2.90 12.48 6.66
C LEU A 96 -4.04 13.45 6.96
N THR A 97 -5.18 13.00 7.46
CA THR A 97 -6.34 13.86 7.72
C THR A 97 -6.60 14.11 9.20
N GLY A 98 -6.04 13.32 10.11
CA GLY A 98 -6.37 13.37 11.54
C GLY A 98 -7.79 12.94 11.87
N ARG A 99 -8.40 12.11 11.01
CA ARG A 99 -9.81 11.71 11.07
C ARG A 99 -9.96 10.22 10.78
N ASN A 100 -11.02 9.62 11.29
CA ASN A 100 -11.26 8.20 11.10
C ASN A 100 -11.51 7.87 9.63
N HIS A 101 -11.06 6.67 9.24
CA HIS A 101 -11.01 6.28 7.84
C HIS A 101 -12.39 6.22 7.18
N HIS A 102 -13.45 5.83 7.90
CA HIS A 102 -14.83 5.93 7.39
C HIS A 102 -15.29 7.37 7.14
N THR A 103 -15.00 8.29 8.07
CA THR A 103 -15.33 9.72 7.93
C THR A 103 -14.72 10.31 6.66
N VAL A 104 -13.52 9.85 6.28
CA VAL A 104 -12.81 10.29 5.07
C VAL A 104 -12.98 9.35 3.87
N HIS A 105 -14.02 8.52 3.92
CA HIS A 105 -14.46 7.61 2.86
C HIS A 105 -13.44 6.55 2.44
N MET A 106 -12.50 6.23 3.31
CA MET A 106 -11.54 5.16 3.14
C MET A 106 -11.91 3.97 4.05
N GLY A 107 -13.14 3.46 3.94
CA GLY A 107 -13.59 2.27 4.66
C GLY A 107 -12.83 0.99 4.28
N ARG A 108 -12.20 0.97 3.09
CA ARG A 108 -11.33 -0.11 2.60
C ARG A 108 -10.29 0.45 1.63
N ILE A 109 -9.47 -0.41 1.04
CA ILE A 109 -8.48 -0.09 0.00
C ILE A 109 -9.13 0.37 -1.32
N THR A 110 -8.41 1.19 -2.10
CA THR A 110 -8.86 1.78 -3.38
C THR A 110 -9.26 0.74 -4.44
N GLU A 111 -8.72 -0.47 -4.35
CA GLU A 111 -9.00 -1.60 -5.25
C GLU A 111 -10.40 -2.20 -5.02
N ALA A 112 -10.99 -1.96 -3.84
CA ALA A 112 -12.29 -2.46 -3.40
C ALA A 112 -13.36 -1.36 -3.28
N ALA A 113 -13.10 -0.20 -3.90
CA ALA A 113 -13.99 0.95 -3.92
C ALA A 113 -15.38 0.64 -4.49
N ASN A 114 -16.41 1.29 -3.94
CA ASN A 114 -17.80 1.09 -4.31
C ASN A 114 -18.68 2.28 -3.90
N SER A 115 -19.95 2.29 -4.30
CA SER A 115 -20.82 3.44 -4.11
C SER A 115 -21.55 3.49 -2.75
N PHE A 116 -21.29 2.56 -1.83
CA PHE A 116 -21.84 2.66 -0.48
C PHE A 116 -21.16 3.80 0.31
N PRO A 117 -21.88 4.46 1.23
CA PRO A 117 -21.32 5.53 2.06
C PRO A 117 -20.02 5.07 2.73
N ALA A 118 -19.02 5.96 2.79
CA ALA A 118 -17.70 5.71 3.36
C ALA A 118 -16.79 4.69 2.62
N TYR A 119 -17.23 4.04 1.54
CA TYR A 119 -16.44 3.03 0.81
C TYR A 119 -16.11 3.43 -0.64
N ASP A 120 -16.34 4.69 -1.02
CA ASP A 120 -16.00 5.19 -2.36
C ASP A 120 -14.50 5.45 -2.54
N THR A 121 -13.71 5.46 -1.45
CA THR A 121 -12.26 5.69 -1.46
C THR A 121 -11.86 7.06 -2.02
N VAL A 122 -12.79 8.01 -1.96
CA VAL A 122 -12.60 9.40 -2.38
C VAL A 122 -12.57 10.29 -1.14
N ILE A 123 -11.37 10.69 -0.72
CA ILE A 123 -11.21 11.63 0.41
C ILE A 123 -12.01 12.91 0.14
N PRO A 124 -12.99 13.27 1.01
CA PRO A 124 -13.79 14.48 0.84
C PRO A 124 -12.94 15.75 0.93
N ARG A 125 -13.34 16.82 0.23
CA ARG A 125 -12.63 18.12 0.32
C ARG A 125 -12.82 18.83 1.66
N GLU A 126 -13.83 18.41 2.41
CA GLU A 126 -14.10 18.78 3.80
C GLU A 126 -13.07 18.18 4.78
N ALA A 127 -12.26 17.22 4.33
CA ALA A 127 -11.19 16.57 5.08
C ALA A 127 -9.81 16.92 4.48
N ALA A 128 -9.44 18.21 4.48
CA ALA A 128 -8.11 18.62 4.04
C ALA A 128 -7.02 17.87 4.81
N THR A 129 -5.99 17.47 4.06
CA THR A 129 -4.82 16.77 4.59
C THR A 129 -3.93 17.74 5.37
N ILE A 130 -3.12 17.21 6.27
CA ILE A 130 -2.10 17.96 6.98
C ILE A 130 -1.05 18.53 6.02
N ALA A 131 -0.74 17.84 4.93
CA ALA A 131 0.15 18.36 3.90
C ALA A 131 -0.42 19.65 3.28
N GLU A 132 -1.72 19.68 2.95
CA GLU A 132 -2.37 20.88 2.42
C GLU A 132 -2.34 22.04 3.42
N VAL A 133 -2.67 21.75 4.68
CA VAL A 133 -2.66 22.76 5.75
C VAL A 133 -1.25 23.31 5.99
N LEU A 134 -0.23 22.45 6.06
CA LEU A 134 1.17 22.86 6.26
C LEU A 134 1.69 23.65 5.06
N ARG A 135 1.43 23.19 3.82
CA ARG A 135 1.83 23.87 2.58
C ARG A 135 1.32 25.31 2.55
N GLN A 136 0.04 25.50 2.84
CA GLN A 136 -0.59 26.82 2.88
C GLN A 136 -0.18 27.67 4.09
N ASN A 137 0.54 27.08 5.07
CA ASN A 137 1.16 27.77 6.19
C ASN A 137 2.69 27.77 6.09
N GLY A 138 3.25 27.73 4.87
CA GLY A 138 4.65 28.04 4.62
C GLY A 138 5.60 26.85 4.59
N TYR A 139 5.15 25.61 4.85
CA TYR A 139 6.00 24.42 4.72
C TYR A 139 6.28 24.08 3.26
N ALA A 140 7.44 23.48 2.98
CA ALA A 140 7.62 22.66 1.78
C ALA A 140 7.14 21.23 2.08
N THR A 141 6.38 20.60 1.18
CA THR A 141 5.77 19.29 1.45
C THR A 141 6.18 18.25 0.41
N GLY A 142 6.67 17.10 0.86
CA GLY A 142 7.14 16.02 0.00
C GLY A 142 6.60 14.65 0.44
N MET A 143 6.14 13.86 -0.51
CA MET A 143 5.79 12.44 -0.35
C MET A 143 6.74 11.59 -1.19
N PHE A 144 7.37 10.61 -0.54
CA PHE A 144 8.36 9.72 -1.14
C PHE A 144 7.94 8.27 -0.87
N GLY A 145 7.53 7.56 -1.93
CA GLY A 145 7.08 6.16 -1.89
C GLY A 145 5.57 5.96 -2.09
N LYS A 146 4.99 4.98 -1.40
CA LYS A 146 3.60 4.53 -1.50
C LYS A 146 2.61 5.61 -1.10
N GLY A 147 1.75 5.97 -2.05
CA GLY A 147 0.57 6.81 -1.83
C GLY A 147 -0.60 5.99 -1.27
N HIS A 148 -1.18 5.12 -2.10
CA HIS A 148 -2.37 4.28 -1.82
C HIS A 148 -3.61 5.06 -1.36
N LEU A 149 -3.87 6.20 -2.00
CA LEU A 149 -4.98 7.11 -1.68
C LEU A 149 -5.77 7.55 -2.90
N THR A 150 -5.19 7.42 -4.09
CA THR A 150 -5.80 7.88 -5.33
C THR A 150 -6.84 6.85 -5.79
N PRO A 151 -8.07 7.27 -6.14
CA PRO A 151 -9.05 6.33 -6.67
C PRO A 151 -8.53 5.65 -7.94
N GLN A 152 -8.72 4.34 -8.04
CA GLN A 152 -8.16 3.50 -9.12
C GLN A 152 -8.57 3.97 -10.54
N TRP A 153 -9.75 4.55 -10.70
CA TRP A 153 -10.23 5.09 -11.99
C TRP A 153 -9.66 6.48 -12.34
N GLU A 154 -8.93 7.12 -11.42
CA GLU A 154 -8.28 8.43 -11.62
C GLU A 154 -6.75 8.30 -11.73
N MET A 155 -6.19 7.08 -11.63
CA MET A 155 -4.75 6.81 -11.75
C MET A 155 -4.23 6.85 -13.21
N GLY A 156 -4.97 7.44 -14.15
CA GLY A 156 -4.58 7.55 -15.55
C GLY A 156 -4.04 8.95 -15.93
N PRO A 157 -3.44 9.09 -17.13
CA PRO A 157 -2.90 10.38 -17.61
C PRO A 157 -3.97 11.45 -17.85
N ALA A 158 -5.26 11.09 -17.79
CA ALA A 158 -6.37 12.01 -17.97
C ALA A 158 -6.66 12.88 -16.73
N GLY A 159 -6.11 12.54 -15.56
CA GLY A 159 -6.50 13.16 -14.28
C GLY A 159 -7.92 12.74 -13.83
N PRO A 160 -8.57 13.50 -12.91
CA PRO A 160 -8.14 14.79 -12.34
C PRO A 160 -7.05 14.59 -11.28
N PHE A 161 -5.90 15.25 -11.42
CA PHE A 161 -4.76 15.08 -10.50
C PHE A 161 -4.95 15.72 -9.12
N ASP A 162 -6.19 16.04 -8.73
CA ASP A 162 -6.54 16.66 -7.46
C ASP A 162 -6.61 15.67 -6.29
N ARG A 163 -6.74 14.37 -6.59
CA ARG A 163 -6.68 13.26 -5.60
C ARG A 163 -5.39 12.45 -5.68
N TRP A 164 -4.42 12.96 -6.42
CA TRP A 164 -3.04 12.51 -6.39
C TRP A 164 -2.32 13.18 -5.21
N PRO A 165 -1.18 12.66 -4.74
CA PRO A 165 -0.38 13.33 -3.72
C PRO A 165 -0.13 14.82 -4.01
N THR A 166 0.13 15.16 -5.28
CA THR A 166 0.30 16.56 -5.74
C THR A 166 -0.95 17.43 -5.56
N GLY A 167 -2.14 16.83 -5.62
CA GLY A 167 -3.43 17.49 -5.36
C GLY A 167 -3.82 17.49 -3.88
N LEU A 168 -3.26 16.59 -3.09
CA LEU A 168 -3.47 16.44 -1.65
C LEU A 168 -2.47 17.26 -0.80
N GLY A 169 -1.87 18.29 -1.38
CA GLY A 169 -1.03 19.25 -0.66
C GLY A 169 0.46 18.94 -0.61
N PHE A 170 0.95 17.92 -1.33
CA PHE A 170 2.38 17.67 -1.49
C PHE A 170 2.93 18.46 -2.70
N ASP A 171 3.87 19.38 -2.46
CA ASP A 171 4.59 20.09 -3.53
C ASP A 171 5.44 19.12 -4.37
N ARG A 172 5.97 18.07 -3.73
CA ARG A 172 6.79 17.01 -4.33
C ARG A 172 6.16 15.63 -4.10
N PHE A 173 6.03 14.84 -5.15
CA PHE A 173 5.71 13.42 -5.10
C PHE A 173 6.69 12.62 -5.96
N TYR A 174 7.29 11.59 -5.37
CA TYR A 174 8.10 10.59 -6.07
C TYR A 174 7.78 9.22 -5.49
N GLY A 175 7.16 8.34 -6.26
CA GLY A 175 6.67 7.07 -5.72
C GLY A 175 5.61 6.44 -6.59
N PHE A 176 4.75 5.60 -6.00
CA PHE A 176 3.69 4.89 -6.73
C PHE A 176 2.34 5.11 -6.04
N PRO A 177 1.24 5.34 -6.80
CA PRO A 177 -0.08 5.57 -6.23
C PRO A 177 -0.79 4.27 -5.80
N GLY A 178 -0.36 3.12 -6.32
CA GLY A 178 -0.96 1.80 -6.07
C GLY A 178 -0.69 1.23 -4.67
N ALA A 179 -1.16 0.00 -4.47
CA ALA A 179 -1.06 -0.74 -3.20
C ALA A 179 0.32 -1.36 -2.96
N GLU A 180 1.02 -1.75 -4.03
CA GLU A 180 2.26 -2.51 -4.00
C GLU A 180 2.99 -2.32 -5.33
N THR A 181 4.29 -2.58 -5.37
CA THR A 181 5.11 -2.50 -6.58
C THR A 181 6.40 -3.31 -6.41
N SER A 182 7.00 -3.75 -7.52
CA SER A 182 8.28 -4.43 -7.55
C SER A 182 9.38 -3.51 -7.00
N GLN A 183 10.25 -4.02 -6.13
CA GLN A 183 11.38 -3.22 -5.65
C GLN A 183 12.52 -3.10 -6.68
N PHE A 184 12.46 -3.87 -7.77
CA PHE A 184 13.46 -3.88 -8.85
C PHE A 184 12.95 -3.20 -10.12
N GLU A 185 11.66 -3.36 -10.45
CA GLU A 185 11.02 -2.87 -11.68
C GLU A 185 9.70 -2.10 -11.40
N PRO A 186 9.69 -1.05 -10.55
CA PRO A 186 8.45 -0.41 -10.09
C PRO A 186 7.73 0.49 -11.10
N ASP A 187 6.40 0.55 -11.02
CA ASP A 187 5.52 1.53 -11.70
C ASP A 187 5.57 2.94 -11.07
N LEU A 188 6.76 3.53 -11.01
CA LEU A 188 6.95 4.84 -10.39
C LEU A 188 6.45 6.02 -11.22
N TYR A 189 6.12 7.08 -10.48
CA TYR A 189 5.77 8.40 -10.96
C TYR A 189 6.67 9.47 -10.32
N ASP A 190 7.08 10.42 -11.15
CA ASP A 190 7.63 11.71 -10.74
C ASP A 190 6.52 12.76 -10.94
N GLN A 191 5.98 13.27 -9.83
CA GLN A 191 4.72 14.01 -9.82
C GLN A 191 3.59 13.18 -10.45
N THR A 192 3.11 13.55 -11.64
CA THR A 192 2.04 12.85 -12.37
C THR A 192 2.58 12.17 -13.63
N THR A 193 3.89 12.12 -13.80
CA THR A 193 4.55 11.55 -14.99
C THR A 193 5.13 10.18 -14.65
N PRO A 194 4.74 9.10 -15.35
CA PRO A 194 5.34 7.79 -15.13
C PRO A 194 6.82 7.79 -15.54
N ILE A 195 7.67 7.08 -14.79
CA ILE A 195 9.12 7.01 -14.98
C ILE A 195 9.68 5.61 -14.68
N ALA A 196 10.65 5.14 -15.48
CA ALA A 196 11.30 3.84 -15.29
C ALA A 196 12.78 4.00 -14.85
N PRO A 197 13.05 4.33 -13.57
CA PRO A 197 14.39 4.68 -13.12
C PRO A 197 15.37 3.50 -13.03
N TYR A 198 14.89 2.26 -13.15
CA TYR A 198 15.69 1.03 -13.16
C TYR A 198 16.29 0.71 -14.54
N LEU A 199 15.79 1.31 -15.63
CA LEU A 199 16.32 1.05 -16.97
C LEU A 199 17.82 1.39 -17.03
N GLY A 200 18.62 0.39 -17.43
CA GLY A 200 20.08 0.50 -17.49
C GLY A 200 20.79 0.40 -16.13
N ARG A 201 20.09 0.06 -15.04
CA ARG A 201 20.65 -0.07 -13.68
C ARG A 201 20.37 -1.46 -13.09
N GLY A 202 21.32 -2.38 -13.25
CA GLY A 202 21.20 -3.75 -12.74
C GLY A 202 21.29 -3.89 -11.22
N ASP A 203 21.64 -2.83 -10.50
CA ASP A 203 21.73 -2.76 -9.04
C ASP A 203 20.60 -1.90 -8.43
N TYR A 204 19.57 -1.56 -9.21
CA TYR A 204 18.47 -0.72 -8.74
C TYR A 204 17.71 -1.39 -7.59
N HIS A 205 17.41 -0.61 -6.56
CA HIS A 205 16.45 -1.00 -5.53
C HIS A 205 15.62 0.21 -5.09
N LEU A 206 14.31 0.04 -5.01
CA LEU A 206 13.36 1.13 -4.81
C LEU A 206 13.58 1.89 -3.50
N THR A 207 13.80 1.20 -2.38
CA THR A 207 14.00 1.86 -1.07
C THR A 207 15.23 2.77 -1.06
N GLU A 208 16.29 2.42 -1.80
CA GLU A 208 17.51 3.22 -1.91
C GLU A 208 17.26 4.48 -2.75
N ASP A 209 16.57 4.34 -3.89
CA ASP A 209 16.24 5.46 -4.78
C ASP A 209 15.27 6.44 -4.11
N ILE A 210 14.21 5.96 -3.44
CA ILE A 210 13.28 6.83 -2.70
C ILE A 210 14.04 7.60 -1.60
N ALA A 211 14.96 6.95 -0.87
CA ALA A 211 15.76 7.62 0.14
C ALA A 211 16.67 8.69 -0.47
N ASP A 212 17.32 8.39 -1.60
CA ASP A 212 18.12 9.37 -2.35
C ASP A 212 17.28 10.58 -2.77
N ARG A 213 16.07 10.35 -3.31
CA ARG A 213 15.17 11.45 -3.72
C ARG A 213 14.71 12.30 -2.54
N ALA A 214 14.41 11.68 -1.41
CA ALA A 214 14.01 12.39 -0.21
C ALA A 214 15.16 13.25 0.34
N ILE A 215 16.38 12.70 0.42
CA ILE A 215 17.58 13.40 0.89
C ILE A 215 17.90 14.58 -0.04
N ASP A 216 17.97 14.35 -1.34
CA ASP A 216 18.23 15.38 -2.34
C ASP A 216 17.23 16.53 -2.24
N TRP A 217 15.94 16.19 -2.08
CA TRP A 217 14.89 17.19 -1.95
C TRP A 217 15.04 18.01 -0.67
N MET A 218 15.24 17.38 0.50
CA MET A 218 15.40 18.10 1.76
C MET A 218 16.62 19.03 1.72
N GLN A 219 17.75 18.56 1.19
CA GLN A 219 18.96 19.36 1.02
C GLN A 219 18.73 20.57 0.09
N ARG A 220 18.01 20.38 -1.02
CA ARG A 220 17.66 21.49 -1.94
C ARG A 220 16.73 22.50 -1.30
N VAL A 221 15.72 22.03 -0.55
CA VAL A 221 14.80 22.91 0.20
C VAL A 221 15.61 23.77 1.17
N LYS A 222 16.47 23.16 1.98
CA LYS A 222 17.28 23.88 2.99
C LYS A 222 18.33 24.78 2.38
N ALA A 223 18.95 24.42 1.26
CA ALA A 223 19.87 25.30 0.54
C ALA A 223 19.17 26.53 -0.07
N HIS A 224 17.92 26.38 -0.55
CA HIS A 224 17.18 27.46 -1.19
C HIS A 224 16.45 28.37 -0.20
N ARG A 225 15.84 27.79 0.84
CA ARG A 225 15.08 28.46 1.90
C ARG A 225 15.42 27.83 3.26
N PRO A 226 16.55 28.19 3.89
CA PRO A 226 16.97 27.62 5.18
C PRO A 226 15.92 27.82 6.29
N ASP A 227 15.19 28.93 6.22
CA ASP A 227 14.11 29.33 7.14
C ASP A 227 12.80 28.56 6.92
N ARG A 228 12.65 27.85 5.80
CA ARG A 228 11.43 27.14 5.46
C ARG A 228 11.48 25.69 5.97
N PRO A 229 10.59 25.28 6.88
CA PRO A 229 10.54 23.90 7.32
C PRO A 229 9.97 23.00 6.21
N PHE A 230 10.29 21.72 6.29
CA PHE A 230 9.74 20.71 5.39
C PHE A 230 8.87 19.70 6.12
N LEU A 231 7.86 19.14 5.43
CA LEU A 231 7.23 17.87 5.74
C LEU A 231 7.78 16.83 4.75
N CYS A 232 8.52 15.84 5.24
CA CYS A 232 8.92 14.67 4.46
C CYS A 232 8.09 13.47 4.92
N TYR A 233 7.12 13.05 4.11
CA TYR A 233 6.41 11.79 4.30
C TYR A 233 7.14 10.70 3.50
N PHE A 234 7.92 9.89 4.20
CA PHE A 234 8.70 8.79 3.65
C PHE A 234 7.99 7.46 3.94
N ALA A 235 7.39 6.87 2.91
CA ALA A 235 6.61 5.65 3.03
C ALA A 235 7.02 4.67 1.92
N PRO A 236 8.12 3.92 2.07
CA PRO A 236 8.74 3.20 0.96
C PRO A 236 7.87 2.10 0.34
N GLY A 237 6.81 1.63 1.01
CA GLY A 237 6.05 0.44 0.63
C GLY A 237 6.72 -0.88 1.03
N ALA A 238 7.99 -0.83 1.43
CA ALA A 238 8.65 -1.92 2.14
C ALA A 238 8.02 -2.08 3.54
N VAL A 239 7.77 -3.29 4.05
CA VAL A 239 8.14 -4.64 3.60
C VAL A 239 6.91 -5.43 3.15
N HIS A 240 6.00 -4.75 2.44
CA HIS A 240 4.90 -5.39 1.75
C HIS A 240 5.43 -6.33 0.65
N THR A 241 4.61 -7.30 0.25
CA THR A 241 4.87 -8.12 -0.93
C THR A 241 4.96 -7.25 -2.20
N PRO A 242 5.78 -7.60 -3.21
CA PRO A 242 6.74 -8.70 -3.22
C PRO A 242 7.96 -8.45 -2.32
N LEU A 243 8.37 -9.49 -1.58
CA LEU A 243 9.54 -9.42 -0.70
C LEU A 243 10.82 -9.49 -1.56
N HIS A 244 11.35 -8.33 -1.91
CA HIS A 244 12.55 -8.19 -2.73
C HIS A 244 13.67 -7.55 -1.93
N VAL A 245 14.87 -8.11 -2.04
CA VAL A 245 16.03 -7.73 -1.23
C VAL A 245 17.27 -7.70 -2.12
N PRO A 246 18.14 -6.68 -2.04
CA PRO A 246 19.40 -6.70 -2.76
C PRO A 246 20.24 -7.91 -2.35
N ASP A 247 20.93 -8.55 -3.31
CA ASP A 247 21.72 -9.78 -3.09
C ASP A 247 22.66 -9.70 -1.88
N ALA A 248 23.26 -8.53 -1.62
CA ALA A 248 24.18 -8.30 -0.51
C ALA A 248 23.54 -8.38 0.91
N TRP A 249 22.22 -8.44 0.98
CA TRP A 249 21.44 -8.53 2.21
C TRP A 249 20.75 -9.90 2.39
N LEU A 250 20.52 -10.61 1.29
CA LEU A 250 19.64 -11.77 1.19
C LEU A 250 19.93 -12.88 2.22
N ASP A 251 21.21 -13.16 2.48
CA ASP A 251 21.62 -14.25 3.37
C ASP A 251 21.93 -13.82 4.82
N ARG A 252 21.65 -12.57 5.20
CA ARG A 252 22.01 -12.04 6.54
C ARG A 252 21.31 -12.72 7.71
N PHE A 253 20.15 -13.33 7.48
CA PHE A 253 19.35 -14.01 8.49
C PHE A 253 19.34 -15.54 8.35
N LYS A 254 20.19 -16.09 7.47
CA LYS A 254 20.19 -17.52 7.15
C LYS A 254 20.33 -18.39 8.41
N GLY A 255 19.37 -19.29 8.61
CA GLY A 255 19.31 -20.23 9.74
C GLY A 255 18.78 -19.65 11.05
N PHE A 256 18.46 -18.35 11.12
CA PHE A 256 17.91 -17.75 12.35
C PHE A 256 16.51 -18.29 12.70
N PHE A 257 15.74 -18.68 11.68
CA PHE A 257 14.33 -19.08 11.80
C PHE A 257 14.13 -20.62 11.79
N ASP A 258 15.19 -21.40 12.03
CA ASP A 258 15.16 -22.85 11.88
C ASP A 258 14.20 -23.56 12.84
N GLU A 259 14.00 -23.00 14.03
CA GLU A 259 13.14 -23.51 15.10
C GLU A 259 11.64 -23.21 14.88
N GLY A 260 11.29 -22.32 13.93
CA GLY A 260 9.90 -22.07 13.54
C GLY A 260 9.19 -20.94 14.28
N TRP A 261 7.91 -20.72 13.93
CA TRP A 261 7.14 -19.56 14.38
C TRP A 261 6.66 -19.64 15.84
N ASP A 262 6.40 -20.83 16.38
CA ASP A 262 6.03 -20.98 17.80
C ASP A 262 7.19 -20.54 18.71
N ASP A 263 8.42 -21.00 18.39
CA ASP A 263 9.64 -20.60 19.11
C ASP A 263 10.00 -19.13 18.87
N LEU A 264 9.85 -18.63 17.64
CA LEU A 264 10.05 -17.20 17.35
C LEU A 264 9.12 -16.33 18.19
N ARG A 265 7.84 -16.69 18.30
CA ARG A 265 6.87 -15.94 19.11
C ARG A 265 7.29 -15.92 20.57
N GLN A 266 7.71 -17.06 21.11
CA GLN A 266 8.19 -17.14 22.49
C GLN A 266 9.46 -16.29 22.70
N TYR A 267 10.41 -16.35 21.77
CA TYR A 267 11.62 -15.51 21.77
C TYR A 267 11.27 -14.01 21.78
N ILE A 268 10.32 -13.57 20.95
CA ILE A 268 9.89 -12.17 20.90
C ILE A 268 9.25 -11.77 22.23
N PHE A 269 8.34 -12.60 22.76
CA PHE A 269 7.64 -12.33 24.00
C PHE A 269 8.60 -12.18 25.20
N GLU A 270 9.57 -13.10 25.34
CA GLU A 270 10.58 -13.03 26.40
C GLU A 270 11.42 -11.75 26.29
N ARG A 271 11.82 -11.37 25.07
CA ARG A 271 12.56 -10.12 24.85
C ARG A 271 11.73 -8.88 25.12
N GLN A 272 10.44 -8.90 24.79
CA GLN A 272 9.54 -7.79 25.10
C GLN A 272 9.44 -7.55 26.62
N LEU A 273 9.37 -8.64 27.40
CA LEU A 273 9.40 -8.59 28.86
C LEU A 273 10.75 -8.07 29.38
N ASP A 274 11.86 -8.60 28.86
CA ASP A 274 13.22 -8.21 29.27
C ASP A 274 13.53 -6.73 28.98
N LEU A 275 13.04 -6.22 27.85
CA LEU A 275 13.17 -4.80 27.48
C LEU A 275 12.21 -3.88 28.26
N GLY A 276 11.23 -4.45 28.97
CA GLY A 276 10.16 -3.71 29.64
C GLY A 276 9.25 -2.94 28.69
N VAL A 277 9.19 -3.33 27.41
CA VAL A 277 8.29 -2.70 26.43
C VAL A 277 6.86 -3.21 26.54
N ILE A 278 6.64 -4.33 27.23
CA ILE A 278 5.32 -4.81 27.66
C ILE A 278 5.32 -5.06 29.18
N PRO A 279 4.17 -4.97 29.86
CA PRO A 279 4.05 -5.32 31.28
C PRO A 279 4.48 -6.76 31.61
N SER A 280 5.05 -6.98 32.80
CA SER A 280 5.59 -8.30 33.21
C SER A 280 4.54 -9.40 33.34
N ASP A 281 3.26 -9.03 33.49
CA ASP A 281 2.11 -9.90 33.64
C ASP A 281 1.30 -10.06 32.34
N THR A 282 1.83 -9.57 31.22
CA THR A 282 1.25 -9.73 29.88
C THR A 282 1.09 -11.21 29.55
N VAL A 283 -0.03 -11.57 28.92
CA VAL A 283 -0.27 -12.95 28.45
C VAL A 283 0.25 -13.08 27.03
N ASN A 284 1.11 -14.05 26.76
CA ASN A 284 1.38 -14.44 25.38
C ASN A 284 0.15 -15.19 24.85
N THR A 285 -0.68 -14.53 24.04
CA THR A 285 -1.97 -15.13 23.63
C THR A 285 -1.74 -16.41 22.84
N PRO A 286 -2.63 -17.42 22.97
CA PRO A 286 -2.45 -18.70 22.29
C PRO A 286 -2.53 -18.55 20.77
N ARG A 287 -1.97 -19.53 20.06
CA ARG A 287 -2.13 -19.66 18.61
C ARG A 287 -3.60 -19.96 18.29
N PRO A 288 -4.22 -19.25 17.33
CA PRO A 288 -5.51 -19.69 16.78
C PRO A 288 -5.43 -21.12 16.22
N ASP A 289 -6.42 -21.96 16.52
CA ASP A 289 -6.44 -23.38 16.10
C ASP A 289 -6.34 -23.59 14.59
N VAL A 290 -6.75 -22.57 13.81
CA VAL A 290 -6.74 -22.55 12.34
C VAL A 290 -5.33 -22.35 11.73
N ILE A 291 -4.34 -21.98 12.54
CA ILE A 291 -2.95 -21.84 12.10
C ILE A 291 -2.21 -23.10 12.56
N PRO A 292 -1.52 -23.89 11.73
CA PRO A 292 -0.80 -25.08 12.19
C PRO A 292 0.35 -24.73 13.15
N SER A 293 0.67 -25.62 14.11
CA SER A 293 1.95 -25.53 14.84
C SER A 293 3.12 -25.82 13.89
N TRP A 294 4.30 -25.33 14.21
CA TRP A 294 5.52 -25.64 13.47
C TRP A 294 5.83 -27.15 13.49
N ASP A 295 5.57 -27.81 14.62
CA ASP A 295 5.76 -29.25 14.76
C ASP A 295 4.86 -30.07 13.82
N GLU A 296 3.58 -29.67 13.69
CA GLU A 296 2.61 -30.31 12.81
C GLU A 296 2.68 -29.82 11.36
N TYR A 297 3.42 -28.73 11.10
CA TYR A 297 3.57 -28.17 9.77
C TYR A 297 4.30 -29.15 8.84
N PRO A 298 3.86 -29.35 7.59
CA PRO A 298 4.44 -30.39 6.75
C PRO A 298 5.92 -30.11 6.45
N ASP A 299 6.77 -31.10 6.74
CA ASP A 299 8.23 -30.98 6.61
C ASP A 299 8.70 -30.55 5.22
N ARG A 300 7.91 -30.85 4.18
CA ARG A 300 8.22 -30.47 2.80
C ARG A 300 8.21 -28.94 2.58
N PHE A 301 7.35 -28.21 3.29
CA PHE A 301 7.26 -26.74 3.18
C PHE A 301 8.20 -25.99 4.12
N LYS A 302 8.72 -26.63 5.18
CA LYS A 302 9.59 -25.97 6.18
C LYS A 302 10.80 -25.23 5.58
N PRO A 303 11.53 -25.76 4.57
CA PRO A 303 12.63 -25.02 3.95
C PRO A 303 12.19 -23.71 3.29
N VAL A 304 11.06 -23.72 2.58
CA VAL A 304 10.49 -22.54 1.91
C VAL A 304 10.03 -21.52 2.94
N ALA A 305 9.32 -21.97 3.99
CA ALA A 305 8.85 -21.11 5.06
C ALA A 305 10.00 -20.38 5.78
N ARG A 306 11.12 -21.08 6.06
CA ARG A 306 12.32 -20.45 6.63
C ARG A 306 12.88 -19.39 5.69
N ARG A 307 13.06 -19.74 4.41
CA ARG A 307 13.63 -18.82 3.42
C ARG A 307 12.79 -17.54 3.26
N LEU A 308 11.47 -17.66 3.20
CA LEU A 308 10.57 -16.51 3.13
C LEU A 308 10.74 -15.56 4.32
N MET A 309 10.90 -16.11 5.53
CA MET A 309 11.09 -15.31 6.74
C MET A 309 12.49 -14.67 6.80
N GLU A 310 13.53 -15.36 6.31
CA GLU A 310 14.88 -14.80 6.15
C GLU A 310 14.88 -13.60 5.20
N VAL A 311 14.19 -13.73 4.06
CA VAL A 311 14.03 -12.66 3.08
C VAL A 311 13.28 -11.48 3.68
N PHE A 312 12.16 -11.70 4.37
CA PHE A 312 11.43 -10.65 5.07
C PHE A 312 12.32 -9.89 6.06
N ALA A 313 13.06 -10.62 6.91
CA ALA A 313 13.94 -10.02 7.92
C ALA A 313 15.07 -9.21 7.27
N ALA A 314 15.64 -9.71 6.17
CA ALA A 314 16.66 -9.01 5.40
C ALA A 314 16.09 -7.74 4.75
N PHE A 315 14.88 -7.79 4.20
CA PHE A 315 14.21 -6.63 3.60
C PHE A 315 13.92 -5.55 4.65
N LEU A 316 13.46 -5.96 5.83
CA LEU A 316 13.13 -5.05 6.92
C LEU A 316 14.39 -4.35 7.45
N ALA A 317 15.48 -5.09 7.65
CA ALA A 317 16.77 -4.52 8.04
C ALA A 317 17.35 -3.58 6.97
N HIS A 318 17.20 -3.93 5.69
CA HIS A 318 17.63 -3.06 4.57
C HIS A 318 16.84 -1.75 4.54
N THR A 319 15.53 -1.83 4.76
CA THR A 319 14.65 -0.66 4.79
C THR A 319 15.00 0.29 5.93
N ASP A 320 15.24 -0.23 7.14
CA ASP A 320 15.69 0.59 8.28
C ASP A 320 17.04 1.27 8.00
N ALA A 321 17.96 0.59 7.30
CA ALA A 321 19.22 1.20 6.89
C ALA A 321 19.04 2.39 5.91
N GLN A 322 17.97 2.41 5.10
CA GLN A 322 17.64 3.58 4.28
C GLN A 322 17.08 4.74 5.12
N VAL A 323 16.32 4.43 6.17
CA VAL A 323 15.87 5.43 7.14
C VAL A 323 17.07 6.03 7.90
N ALA A 324 18.08 5.23 8.23
CA ALA A 324 19.31 5.73 8.84
C ALA A 324 19.98 6.82 7.99
N ARG A 325 20.03 6.63 6.66
CA ARG A 325 20.57 7.63 5.71
C ARG A 325 19.78 8.94 5.74
N LEU A 326 18.46 8.90 5.94
CA LEU A 326 17.65 10.11 6.13
C LEU A 326 18.06 10.87 7.38
N ILE A 327 18.21 10.16 8.50
CA ILE A 327 18.65 10.73 9.78
C ILE A 327 20.03 11.36 9.63
N GLU A 328 20.99 10.64 9.06
CA GLU A 328 22.36 11.14 8.81
C GLU A 328 22.36 12.40 7.94
N ALA A 329 21.51 12.46 6.90
CA ALA A 329 21.39 13.64 6.06
C ALA A 329 20.82 14.85 6.82
N ILE A 330 19.82 14.64 7.68
CA ILE A 330 19.22 15.69 8.52
C ILE A 330 20.25 16.22 9.54
N GLU A 331 21.03 15.33 10.15
CA GLU A 331 22.13 15.70 11.04
C GLU A 331 23.22 16.50 10.30
N ALA A 332 23.59 16.07 9.09
CA ALA A 332 24.58 16.77 8.27
C ALA A 332 24.13 18.18 7.87
N MET A 333 22.81 18.42 7.76
CA MET A 333 22.24 19.76 7.57
C MET A 333 22.18 20.58 8.86
N GLY A 334 22.43 19.98 10.03
CA GLY A 334 22.28 20.62 11.34
C GLY A 334 20.82 20.79 11.78
N GLU A 335 19.91 19.98 11.23
CA GLU A 335 18.45 20.16 11.37
C GLU A 335 17.81 19.15 12.35
N TRP A 336 18.58 18.18 12.88
CA TRP A 336 18.06 17.11 13.74
C TRP A 336 17.33 17.63 14.97
N ASP A 337 17.96 18.56 15.71
CA ASP A 337 17.38 19.13 16.93
C ASP A 337 16.05 19.87 16.66
N ASP A 338 15.85 20.41 15.46
CA ASP A 338 14.65 21.14 15.03
C ASP A 338 13.72 20.29 14.14
N THR A 339 13.85 18.97 14.20
CA THR A 339 13.01 18.03 13.43
C THR A 339 12.16 17.20 14.39
N LEU A 340 10.84 17.22 14.19
CA LEU A 340 9.93 16.23 14.73
C LEU A 340 9.99 14.99 13.83
N PHE A 341 10.70 13.97 14.28
CA PHE A 341 10.87 12.71 13.56
C PHE A 341 9.93 11.66 14.15
N VAL A 342 8.99 11.18 13.33
CA VAL A 342 7.98 10.18 13.68
C VAL A 342 8.29 8.90 12.90
N TYR A 343 8.59 7.80 13.60
CA TYR A 343 8.81 6.49 13.00
C TYR A 343 7.70 5.54 13.46
N ILE A 344 6.79 5.24 12.54
CA ILE A 344 5.69 4.28 12.74
C ILE A 344 6.15 2.94 12.16
N THR A 345 6.24 1.91 13.00
CA THR A 345 6.85 0.65 12.57
C THR A 345 6.06 -0.03 11.48
N GLY A 346 4.73 0.12 11.43
CA GLY A 346 3.84 -0.42 10.39
C GLY A 346 2.53 0.35 10.30
N ASP A 347 1.88 0.35 9.13
CA ASP A 347 0.54 0.93 8.92
C ASP A 347 -0.61 0.00 9.32
N ASN A 348 -0.28 -1.24 9.68
CA ASN A 348 -1.11 -2.28 10.27
C ASN A 348 -0.21 -3.38 10.87
N GLY A 349 -0.81 -4.41 11.45
CA GLY A 349 -0.11 -5.63 11.87
C GLY A 349 0.62 -6.37 10.75
N ALA A 350 1.30 -7.47 11.12
CA ALA A 350 1.98 -8.33 10.15
C ALA A 350 0.99 -8.92 9.12
N SER A 351 1.43 -9.07 7.88
CA SER A 351 0.57 -9.59 6.82
C SER A 351 0.52 -11.10 6.80
N ALA A 352 -0.69 -11.66 6.77
CA ALA A 352 -0.91 -13.09 6.62
C ALA A 352 -1.39 -13.47 5.21
N GLU A 353 -1.25 -12.56 4.23
CA GLU A 353 -1.84 -12.75 2.90
C GLU A 353 -1.17 -13.85 2.08
N GLY A 354 0.08 -14.24 2.40
CA GLY A 354 0.80 -15.37 1.79
C GLY A 354 0.28 -16.76 2.12
N ARG A 355 -0.91 -16.89 2.74
CA ARG A 355 -1.55 -18.17 3.11
C ARG A 355 -0.70 -19.03 4.06
N ILE A 356 -1.17 -20.26 4.30
CA ILE A 356 -0.52 -21.24 5.18
C ILE A 356 0.89 -21.60 4.67
N HIS A 357 1.10 -21.63 3.36
CA HIS A 357 2.34 -22.12 2.75
C HIS A 357 3.34 -21.05 2.32
N GLY A 358 2.98 -19.77 2.37
CA GLY A 358 3.74 -18.75 1.66
C GLY A 358 3.53 -18.88 0.15
N THR A 359 4.08 -17.94 -0.61
CA THR A 359 3.94 -17.92 -2.07
C THR A 359 5.24 -17.55 -2.76
N TRP A 360 5.48 -18.10 -3.95
CA TRP A 360 6.52 -17.67 -4.89
C TRP A 360 5.97 -16.66 -5.90
N SER A 361 4.71 -16.79 -6.31
CA SER A 361 4.02 -15.87 -7.24
C SER A 361 2.81 -15.20 -6.58
N LEU A 362 2.94 -13.92 -6.26
CA LEU A 362 1.83 -13.06 -5.82
C LEU A 362 0.69 -13.03 -6.87
N PRO A 363 0.94 -12.95 -8.20
CA PRO A 363 -0.14 -13.00 -9.17
C PRO A 363 -0.89 -14.34 -9.17
N ALA A 364 -0.22 -15.46 -8.89
CA ALA A 364 -0.88 -16.75 -8.68
C ALA A 364 -1.85 -16.69 -7.50
N LEU A 365 -1.38 -16.16 -6.36
CA LEU A 365 -2.19 -15.93 -5.15
C LEU A 365 -3.41 -15.06 -5.47
N GLN A 366 -3.18 -13.93 -6.16
CA GLN A 366 -4.20 -12.94 -6.45
C GLN A 366 -5.31 -13.46 -7.36
N ASN A 367 -5.00 -14.45 -8.19
CA ASN A 367 -5.93 -15.12 -9.09
C ASN A 367 -6.48 -16.45 -8.52
N GLY A 368 -6.19 -16.78 -7.25
CA GLY A 368 -6.75 -17.94 -6.55
C GLY A 368 -6.10 -19.27 -6.91
N ALA A 369 -4.87 -19.26 -7.44
CA ALA A 369 -4.09 -20.47 -7.68
C ALA A 369 -3.34 -20.90 -6.41
N GLU A 370 -3.07 -22.20 -6.28
CA GLU A 370 -2.17 -22.79 -5.27
C GLU A 370 -0.87 -23.22 -5.95
N GLU A 371 0.22 -23.21 -5.18
CA GLU A 371 1.55 -23.60 -5.65
C GLU A 371 1.95 -24.94 -5.05
N ASP A 372 2.47 -25.83 -5.90
CA ASP A 372 2.93 -27.16 -5.48
C ASP A 372 4.23 -27.03 -4.66
N PRO A 373 4.37 -27.76 -3.52
CA PRO A 373 5.60 -27.77 -2.74
C PRO A 373 6.87 -28.13 -3.53
N GLU A 374 6.78 -29.01 -4.54
CA GLU A 374 7.91 -29.39 -5.37
C GLU A 374 8.41 -28.21 -6.22
N PHE A 375 7.48 -27.44 -6.77
CA PHE A 375 7.79 -26.20 -7.50
C PHE A 375 8.46 -25.19 -6.56
N LEU A 376 7.87 -24.93 -5.38
CA LEU A 376 8.42 -23.99 -4.41
C LEU A 376 9.85 -24.36 -3.97
N LEU A 377 10.15 -25.65 -3.86
CA LEU A 377 11.48 -26.14 -3.50
C LEU A 377 12.49 -26.06 -4.65
N GLU A 378 12.05 -26.32 -5.88
CA GLU A 378 12.89 -26.13 -7.08
C GLU A 378 13.26 -24.65 -7.27
N HIS A 379 12.36 -23.75 -6.89
CA HIS A 379 12.48 -22.30 -7.05
C HIS A 379 12.84 -21.54 -5.75
N ILE A 380 13.33 -22.25 -4.72
CA ILE A 380 13.63 -21.63 -3.41
C ILE A 380 14.69 -20.51 -3.50
N ASP A 381 15.61 -20.63 -4.45
CA ASP A 381 16.70 -19.66 -4.69
C ASP A 381 16.21 -18.39 -5.43
N ASP A 382 14.97 -18.37 -5.90
CA ASP A 382 14.34 -17.19 -6.51
C ASP A 382 13.76 -16.24 -5.46
N LEU A 383 13.42 -16.76 -4.28
CA LEU A 383 12.79 -16.00 -3.20
C LEU A 383 13.69 -14.85 -2.73
N GLY A 384 13.17 -13.63 -2.75
CA GLY A 384 13.92 -12.42 -2.42
C GLY A 384 14.54 -11.70 -3.62
N THR A 385 14.48 -12.30 -4.82
CA THR A 385 15.09 -11.75 -6.04
C THR A 385 14.01 -11.30 -7.04
N ALA A 386 14.41 -10.62 -8.12
CA ALA A 386 13.50 -10.24 -9.21
C ALA A 386 12.82 -11.43 -9.91
N ARG A 387 13.23 -12.68 -9.62
CA ARG A 387 12.65 -13.90 -10.18
C ARG A 387 11.43 -14.41 -9.40
N SER A 388 11.02 -13.78 -8.31
CA SER A 388 9.86 -14.19 -7.52
C SER A 388 9.13 -13.02 -6.88
N GLU A 389 7.81 -12.94 -7.03
CA GLU A 389 6.96 -12.04 -6.25
C GLU A 389 6.43 -12.73 -4.97
N CYS A 390 7.32 -13.02 -4.01
CA CYS A 390 6.99 -13.88 -2.87
C CYS A 390 6.33 -13.18 -1.67
N HIS A 391 5.60 -13.97 -0.86
CA HIS A 391 5.00 -13.58 0.43
C HIS A 391 5.20 -14.68 1.49
N TYR A 392 5.44 -14.31 2.75
CA TYR A 392 5.63 -15.25 3.86
C TYR A 392 4.32 -15.83 4.45
N ASN A 393 4.47 -16.87 5.27
CA ASN A 393 3.39 -17.68 5.86
C ASN A 393 2.58 -16.98 6.96
N VAL A 394 1.32 -17.37 7.11
CA VAL A 394 0.43 -16.97 8.24
C VAL A 394 1.06 -17.20 9.62
N GLY A 395 1.77 -18.33 9.81
CA GLY A 395 2.43 -18.64 11.09
C GLY A 395 3.47 -17.59 11.48
N TRP A 396 4.23 -17.07 10.51
CA TRP A 396 5.17 -15.98 10.74
C TRP A 396 4.48 -14.67 11.09
N ALA A 397 3.38 -14.33 10.42
CA ALA A 397 2.59 -13.15 10.75
C ALA A 397 2.15 -13.15 12.22
N TRP A 398 1.58 -14.27 12.67
CA TRP A 398 1.18 -14.45 14.07
C TRP A 398 2.36 -14.34 15.05
N ALA A 399 3.54 -14.86 14.70
CA ALA A 399 4.72 -14.72 15.55
C ALA A 399 5.20 -13.27 15.63
N LEU A 400 5.19 -12.54 14.51
CA LEU A 400 5.63 -11.14 14.43
C LEU A 400 4.67 -10.16 15.13
N ASP A 401 3.41 -10.54 15.34
CA ASP A 401 2.43 -9.77 16.11
C ASP A 401 2.40 -10.15 17.61
N ALA A 402 3.40 -10.87 18.12
CA ALA A 402 3.52 -11.15 19.55
C ALA A 402 3.45 -9.85 20.38
N PRO A 403 2.71 -9.85 21.51
CA PRO A 403 2.02 -10.98 22.14
C PRO A 403 0.52 -11.07 21.82
N PHE A 404 0.06 -10.41 20.75
CA PHE A 404 -1.36 -10.19 20.50
C PHE A 404 -2.05 -11.34 19.78
N GLN A 405 -3.38 -11.29 19.83
CA GLN A 405 -4.26 -12.07 18.96
C GLN A 405 -4.34 -11.45 17.56
N TRP A 406 -4.45 -12.32 16.57
CA TRP A 406 -4.65 -11.97 15.16
C TRP A 406 -3.53 -11.11 14.55
N MET A 407 -3.80 -10.50 13.40
CA MET A 407 -2.83 -9.83 12.52
C MET A 407 -3.57 -8.87 11.56
N LYS A 408 -2.90 -8.33 10.53
CA LYS A 408 -3.49 -7.46 9.49
C LYS A 408 -4.90 -7.89 9.06
N GLN A 409 -5.76 -6.92 8.78
CA GLN A 409 -7.20 -7.04 8.46
C GLN A 409 -8.14 -7.29 9.65
N VAL A 410 -7.65 -7.77 10.80
CA VAL A 410 -8.49 -8.00 12.00
C VAL A 410 -8.45 -6.78 12.92
N ALA A 411 -9.32 -5.81 12.66
CA ALA A 411 -9.37 -4.54 13.41
C ALA A 411 -9.88 -4.69 14.86
N SER A 412 -10.54 -5.80 15.19
CA SER A 412 -11.05 -6.06 16.54
C SER A 412 -9.96 -6.34 17.57
N HIS A 413 -8.76 -6.75 17.13
CA HIS A 413 -7.68 -7.20 18.01
C HIS A 413 -6.36 -6.47 17.72
N PHE A 414 -5.50 -6.36 18.73
CA PHE A 414 -4.27 -5.57 18.66
C PHE A 414 -3.21 -6.15 17.74
N GLY A 415 -3.26 -7.42 17.36
CA GLY A 415 -2.37 -7.92 16.32
C GLY A 415 -2.62 -7.25 14.98
N GLY A 416 -3.85 -6.84 14.69
CA GLY A 416 -4.15 -6.08 13.47
C GLY A 416 -3.86 -4.58 13.58
N THR A 417 -3.99 -4.00 14.77
CA THR A 417 -4.04 -2.53 14.95
C THR A 417 -2.87 -1.94 15.71
N ARG A 418 -2.21 -2.66 16.62
CA ARG A 418 -1.17 -2.07 17.48
C ARG A 418 0.19 -2.17 16.81
N ASN A 419 0.87 -1.03 16.70
CA ASN A 419 2.20 -0.93 16.12
C ASN A 419 3.16 -0.22 17.08
N GLY A 420 4.45 -0.47 16.91
CA GLY A 420 5.48 0.32 17.57
C GLY A 420 5.52 1.73 16.98
N LEU A 421 5.71 2.72 17.83
CA LEU A 421 5.95 4.10 17.39
C LEU A 421 7.13 4.67 18.17
N ALA A 422 8.04 5.35 17.47
CA ALA A 422 9.07 6.18 18.09
C ALA A 422 8.93 7.63 17.60
N ILE A 423 9.05 8.58 18.53
CA ILE A 423 9.04 10.02 18.21
C ILE A 423 10.27 10.69 18.83
N SER A 424 11.08 11.35 18.01
CA SER A 424 12.18 12.21 18.47
C SER A 424 11.92 13.67 18.09
N TRP A 425 12.25 14.57 19.00
CA TRP A 425 12.34 16.01 18.76
C TRP A 425 13.27 16.61 19.82
N PRO A 426 14.61 16.55 19.62
CA PRO A 426 15.57 16.80 20.70
C PRO A 426 15.46 18.18 21.36
N ARG A 427 14.95 19.20 20.65
CA ARG A 427 14.69 20.53 21.23
C ARG A 427 13.55 20.55 22.26
N ARG A 428 12.62 19.57 22.23
CA ARG A 428 11.45 19.53 23.13
C ARG A 428 11.37 18.29 24.00
N ILE A 429 11.76 17.13 23.48
CA ILE A 429 11.76 15.87 24.22
C ILE A 429 13.10 15.75 24.94
N THR A 430 13.05 15.67 26.27
CA THR A 430 14.25 15.56 27.12
C THR A 430 14.36 14.22 27.83
N ASP A 431 13.30 13.40 27.77
CA ASP A 431 13.23 12.06 28.34
C ASP A 431 13.62 10.98 27.31
N GLY A 432 14.82 11.12 26.73
CA GLY A 432 15.33 10.21 25.69
C GLY A 432 15.35 8.75 26.15
N GLY A 433 14.80 7.84 25.33
CA GLY A 433 14.64 6.42 25.64
C GLY A 433 13.37 6.08 26.43
N GLY A 434 12.60 7.10 26.84
CA GLY A 434 11.39 6.95 27.64
C GLY A 434 10.31 6.11 26.95
N LEU A 435 9.53 5.39 27.74
CA LEU A 435 8.36 4.63 27.27
C LEU A 435 7.08 5.43 27.57
N ARG A 436 6.11 5.36 26.65
CA ARG A 436 4.78 5.95 26.75
C ARG A 436 3.73 4.87 26.53
N THR A 437 2.80 4.78 27.48
CA THR A 437 1.78 3.73 27.55
C THR A 437 0.36 4.27 27.35
N GLN A 438 0.23 5.56 27.04
CA GLN A 438 -1.05 6.19 26.72
C GLN A 438 -1.62 5.60 25.42
N PHE A 439 -2.95 5.43 25.40
CA PHE A 439 -3.64 4.91 24.25
C PHE A 439 -3.72 5.97 23.15
N HIS A 440 -3.11 5.70 22.01
CA HIS A 440 -3.13 6.58 20.85
C HIS A 440 -3.58 5.85 19.59
N HIS A 441 -4.15 6.60 18.66
CA HIS A 441 -4.50 6.13 17.32
C HIS A 441 -3.81 7.01 16.28
N VAL A 442 -3.59 6.50 15.07
CA VAL A 442 -2.86 7.20 14.00
C VAL A 442 -3.42 8.61 13.68
N ILE A 443 -4.72 8.81 13.92
CA ILE A 443 -5.38 10.12 13.74
C ILE A 443 -4.86 11.20 14.71
N ASP A 444 -4.15 10.83 15.78
CA ASP A 444 -3.56 11.74 16.77
C ASP A 444 -2.30 12.44 16.25
N LEU A 445 -1.65 11.91 15.20
CA LEU A 445 -0.41 12.47 14.68
C LEU A 445 -0.62 13.80 13.97
N ALA A 446 -1.70 13.94 13.19
CA ALA A 446 -2.01 15.20 12.52
C ALA A 446 -2.17 16.39 13.49
N PRO A 447 -3.03 16.34 14.52
CA PRO A 447 -3.10 17.43 15.50
C PRO A 447 -1.80 17.60 16.30
N THR A 448 -1.01 16.54 16.52
CA THR A 448 0.32 16.65 17.15
C THR A 448 1.29 17.48 16.32
N ILE A 449 1.33 17.24 15.00
CA ILE A 449 2.18 17.99 14.08
C ILE A 449 1.71 19.46 13.98
N LEU A 450 0.40 19.69 13.91
CA LEU A 450 -0.15 21.05 13.89
C LEU A 450 0.20 21.82 15.17
N GLU A 451 0.07 21.19 16.36
CA GLU A 451 0.49 21.77 17.63
C GLU A 451 2.00 22.07 17.64
N ALA A 452 2.84 21.13 17.21
CA ALA A 452 4.29 21.31 17.14
C ALA A 452 4.69 22.45 16.20
N ALA A 453 3.97 22.63 15.10
CA ALA A 453 4.18 23.71 14.13
C ALA A 453 3.60 25.07 14.58
N GLY A 454 2.84 25.12 15.68
CA GLY A 454 2.14 26.33 16.12
C GLY A 454 1.02 26.75 15.14
N ILE A 455 0.40 25.78 14.47
CA ILE A 455 -0.67 25.99 13.48
C ILE A 455 -1.98 25.46 14.07
N GLU A 456 -2.99 26.31 14.17
CA GLU A 456 -4.34 25.88 14.52
C GLU A 456 -5.05 25.30 13.29
N ALA A 457 -5.84 24.24 13.49
CA ALA A 457 -6.56 23.57 12.41
C ALA A 457 -7.56 24.54 11.74
N PRO A 458 -7.52 24.71 10.41
CA PRO A 458 -8.36 25.68 9.73
C PRO A 458 -9.83 25.26 9.73
N THR A 459 -10.74 26.23 9.89
CA THR A 459 -12.19 26.00 9.77
C THR A 459 -12.65 26.00 8.31
N SER A 460 -11.83 26.53 7.40
CA SER A 460 -12.08 26.56 5.95
C SER A 460 -10.78 26.43 5.16
N VAL A 461 -10.79 25.60 4.12
CA VAL A 461 -9.67 25.40 3.19
C VAL A 461 -10.19 25.55 1.77
N ASN A 462 -9.57 26.43 0.98
CA ASN A 462 -9.95 26.72 -0.41
C ASN A 462 -11.45 27.07 -0.56
N GLY A 463 -12.02 27.76 0.44
CA GLY A 463 -13.43 28.14 0.48
C GLY A 463 -14.40 27.04 0.93
N ILE A 464 -13.89 25.85 1.29
CA ILE A 464 -14.68 24.71 1.74
C ILE A 464 -14.56 24.59 3.26
N ARG A 465 -15.71 24.57 3.94
CA ARG A 465 -15.77 24.35 5.39
C ARG A 465 -15.21 22.97 5.73
N GLN A 466 -14.29 22.93 6.67
CA GLN A 466 -13.65 21.69 7.09
C GLN A 466 -14.48 20.99 8.17
N MET A 467 -14.48 19.67 8.14
CA MET A 467 -14.98 18.87 9.26
C MET A 467 -13.96 18.93 10.42
N PRO A 468 -14.39 18.75 11.69
CA PRO A 468 -13.47 18.77 12.82
C PRO A 468 -12.35 17.72 12.70
N ILE A 469 -11.19 17.98 13.30
CA ILE A 469 -10.19 16.95 13.55
C ILE A 469 -10.74 16.04 14.65
N GLU A 470 -10.65 14.72 14.45
CA GLU A 470 -11.15 13.70 15.40
C GLU A 470 -10.02 13.12 16.26
N GLY A 471 -8.77 13.38 15.87
CA GLY A 471 -7.58 13.14 16.67
C GLY A 471 -7.42 14.09 17.84
N THR A 472 -6.63 13.66 18.83
CA THR A 472 -6.16 14.46 19.95
C THR A 472 -4.64 14.47 19.94
N SER A 473 -4.02 15.64 20.11
CA SER A 473 -2.56 15.72 20.11
C SER A 473 -1.93 14.85 21.20
N MET A 474 -0.79 14.23 20.88
CA MET A 474 0.06 13.45 21.75
C MET A 474 1.05 14.31 22.55
N GLY A 475 1.14 15.62 22.29
CA GLY A 475 2.17 16.51 22.83
C GLY A 475 2.22 16.56 24.36
N TYR A 476 1.09 16.30 25.04
CA TYR A 476 1.02 16.22 26.51
C TYR A 476 1.90 15.10 27.09
N THR A 477 2.22 14.06 26.31
CA THR A 477 3.07 12.94 26.74
C THR A 477 4.56 13.29 26.70
N PHE A 478 4.97 14.34 25.98
CA PHE A 478 6.39 14.59 25.71
C PHE A 478 7.19 14.92 26.97
N GLY A 479 6.55 15.57 27.95
CA GLY A 479 7.18 15.94 29.24
C GLY A 479 6.66 15.15 30.44
N ASP A 480 5.68 14.27 30.27
CA ASP A 480 5.03 13.55 31.37
C ASP A 480 4.70 12.10 30.98
N PRO A 481 5.53 11.12 31.38
CA PRO A 481 5.27 9.71 31.11
C PRO A 481 4.02 9.17 31.81
N GLU A 482 3.58 9.80 32.90
CA GLU A 482 2.46 9.34 33.74
C GLU A 482 1.15 10.08 33.43
N ALA A 483 1.14 10.95 32.43
CA ALA A 483 -0.07 11.65 32.03
C ALA A 483 -1.18 10.67 31.62
N ALA A 484 -2.40 10.93 32.09
CA ALA A 484 -3.55 10.13 31.69
C ALA A 484 -3.79 10.21 30.18
N SER A 485 -4.26 9.12 29.58
CA SER A 485 -4.63 9.11 28.16
C SER A 485 -5.68 10.19 27.86
N ALA A 486 -5.35 11.13 26.98
CA ALA A 486 -6.30 12.14 26.53
C ALA A 486 -7.36 11.55 25.58
N ARG A 487 -7.01 10.47 24.88
CA ARG A 487 -7.94 9.69 24.08
C ARG A 487 -8.71 8.75 25.00
N ARG A 488 -10.03 8.96 25.04
CA ARG A 488 -10.97 8.18 25.86
C ARG A 488 -11.75 7.15 25.07
N THR A 489 -11.97 7.37 23.77
CA THR A 489 -12.76 6.47 22.91
C THR A 489 -12.10 6.35 21.54
N GLN A 490 -12.11 5.14 20.97
CA GLN A 490 -11.75 4.88 19.58
C GLN A 490 -12.46 3.61 19.11
N TYR A 491 -13.22 3.70 18.02
CA TYR A 491 -13.77 2.50 17.36
C TYR A 491 -12.75 1.95 16.35
N PHE A 492 -12.90 0.67 16.04
CA PHE A 492 -12.15 -0.05 15.03
C PHE A 492 -13.14 -0.86 14.21
N GLU A 493 -13.12 -0.68 12.89
CA GLU A 493 -13.87 -1.54 11.98
C GLU A 493 -13.04 -1.78 10.72
N MET A 494 -12.95 -3.04 10.32
CA MET A 494 -12.37 -3.42 9.04
C MET A 494 -12.92 -4.77 8.61
N MET A 495 -13.51 -4.82 7.42
CA MET A 495 -14.02 -6.05 6.80
C MET A 495 -14.95 -6.84 7.75
N GLY A 496 -15.81 -6.15 8.49
CA GLY A 496 -16.78 -6.74 9.41
C GLY A 496 -16.25 -7.00 10.82
N ASN A 497 -14.93 -6.95 11.04
CA ASN A 497 -14.36 -7.03 12.39
C ASN A 497 -14.69 -5.74 13.13
N ARG A 498 -15.10 -5.84 14.40
CA ARG A 498 -15.57 -4.69 15.18
C ARG A 498 -14.82 -4.60 16.50
N GLY A 499 -14.39 -3.41 16.86
CA GLY A 499 -13.71 -3.15 18.12
C GLY A 499 -14.06 -1.77 18.66
N ILE A 500 -14.08 -1.61 19.98
CA ILE A 500 -14.16 -0.30 20.59
C ILE A 500 -13.36 -0.23 21.89
N TYR A 501 -12.47 0.75 21.94
CA TYR A 501 -11.81 1.18 23.15
C TYR A 501 -12.62 2.27 23.83
N HIS A 502 -12.83 2.15 25.15
CA HIS A 502 -13.37 3.21 26.00
C HIS A 502 -12.79 3.17 27.41
N ASP A 503 -12.08 4.23 27.83
CA ASP A 503 -11.60 4.43 29.21
C ASP A 503 -10.87 3.23 29.85
N GLY A 504 -10.07 2.51 29.06
CA GLY A 504 -9.31 1.34 29.51
C GLY A 504 -9.98 0.00 29.22
N PHE A 505 -11.22 -0.03 28.74
CA PHE A 505 -11.88 -1.24 28.27
C PHE A 505 -11.80 -1.35 26.75
N MET A 506 -11.68 -2.57 26.25
CA MET A 506 -11.75 -2.90 24.83
C MET A 506 -12.80 -3.99 24.62
N ALA A 507 -13.84 -3.71 23.84
CA ALA A 507 -14.76 -4.74 23.36
C ALA A 507 -14.38 -5.12 21.93
N SER A 508 -14.36 -6.42 21.62
CA SER A 508 -13.85 -6.95 20.35
C SER A 508 -14.77 -8.02 19.81
N CYS A 509 -15.02 -8.01 18.52
CA CYS A 509 -15.77 -9.03 17.81
C CYS A 509 -15.07 -9.36 16.49
N PHE A 510 -14.47 -10.55 16.47
CA PHE A 510 -13.97 -11.14 15.25
C PHE A 510 -15.14 -11.58 14.37
N HIS A 511 -15.16 -11.16 13.10
CA HIS A 511 -16.27 -11.43 12.19
C HIS A 511 -16.42 -12.92 11.84
N GLY A 512 -15.34 -13.69 11.98
CA GLY A 512 -15.28 -15.12 11.68
C GLY A 512 -14.55 -15.47 10.39
N ARG A 513 -14.08 -14.48 9.62
CA ARG A 513 -13.29 -14.68 8.41
C ARG A 513 -11.81 -14.45 8.67
N VAL A 514 -10.98 -15.43 8.33
CA VAL A 514 -9.53 -15.37 8.55
C VAL A 514 -8.80 -14.59 7.43
N PRO A 515 -7.74 -13.79 7.74
CA PRO A 515 -7.12 -12.87 6.79
C PRO A 515 -6.49 -13.48 5.53
N TRP A 516 -6.06 -14.73 5.57
CA TRP A 516 -5.46 -15.41 4.41
C TRP A 516 -6.48 -15.91 3.38
N VAL A 517 -7.77 -15.89 3.73
CA VAL A 517 -8.86 -16.17 2.78
C VAL A 517 -9.26 -14.86 2.14
N ARG A 518 -8.53 -14.41 1.10
CA ARG A 518 -8.57 -13.04 0.55
C ARG A 518 -9.98 -12.45 0.37
N PHE A 519 -10.93 -13.28 -0.03
CA PHE A 519 -12.28 -12.86 -0.37
C PHE A 519 -13.36 -13.65 0.40
N GLY A 520 -12.98 -14.32 1.50
CA GLY A 520 -13.95 -15.02 2.32
C GLY A 520 -15.03 -14.08 2.89
N SER A 521 -16.20 -14.63 3.12
CA SER A 521 -17.36 -13.96 3.74
C SER A 521 -17.86 -14.74 4.94
N ALA A 522 -18.43 -14.06 5.93
CA ALA A 522 -19.18 -14.69 7.00
C ALA A 522 -20.54 -13.97 7.19
N PRO A 523 -21.62 -14.66 7.59
CA PRO A 523 -22.89 -14.00 7.83
C PRO A 523 -22.80 -13.08 9.05
N PHE A 524 -23.11 -11.80 8.89
CA PHE A 524 -23.28 -10.89 10.02
C PHE A 524 -24.36 -11.40 10.98
N ASP A 525 -24.20 -11.11 12.27
CA ASP A 525 -25.06 -11.52 13.38
C ASP A 525 -25.18 -13.06 13.52
N GLY A 526 -24.18 -13.78 12.99
CA GLY A 526 -24.07 -15.23 13.09
C GLY A 526 -23.44 -15.71 14.41
N PRO A 527 -23.51 -17.02 14.70
CA PRO A 527 -22.99 -17.60 15.95
C PRO A 527 -21.46 -17.50 16.11
N GLN A 528 -20.74 -17.20 15.02
CA GLN A 528 -19.31 -16.97 15.04
C GLN A 528 -18.91 -15.58 15.55
N GLU A 529 -19.83 -14.61 15.51
CA GLU A 529 -19.57 -13.24 15.97
C GLU A 529 -19.76 -13.14 17.49
N GLN A 530 -18.81 -13.70 18.23
CA GLN A 530 -18.79 -13.62 19.69
C GLN A 530 -18.03 -12.37 20.11
N TRP A 531 -18.68 -11.57 20.97
CA TRP A 531 -18.05 -10.38 21.54
C TRP A 531 -17.28 -10.75 22.80
N GLU A 532 -16.04 -10.29 22.84
CA GLU A 532 -15.10 -10.41 23.94
C GLU A 532 -14.93 -9.03 24.62
N LEU A 533 -14.53 -9.02 25.89
CA LEU A 533 -14.29 -7.80 26.65
C LEU A 533 -12.97 -7.87 27.42
N TYR A 534 -12.13 -6.85 27.32
CA TYR A 534 -10.82 -6.78 27.96
C TYR A 534 -10.64 -5.50 28.76
N ASP A 535 -9.93 -5.57 29.88
CA ASP A 535 -9.44 -4.39 30.62
C ASP A 535 -7.96 -4.18 30.30
N ILE A 536 -7.67 -3.31 29.33
CA ILE A 536 -6.32 -3.17 28.77
C ILE A 536 -5.34 -2.47 29.72
N ARG A 537 -5.81 -2.00 30.88
CA ARG A 537 -4.95 -1.48 31.96
C ARG A 537 -4.23 -2.61 32.70
N GLU A 538 -4.82 -3.80 32.71
CA GLU A 538 -4.30 -5.01 33.38
C GLU A 538 -4.06 -6.17 32.37
N ASP A 539 -4.48 -6.00 31.11
CA ASP A 539 -4.32 -6.96 30.02
C ASP A 539 -3.85 -6.27 28.74
N PHE A 540 -2.54 -6.05 28.64
CA PHE A 540 -1.91 -5.43 27.48
C PHE A 540 -2.23 -6.16 26.16
N SER A 541 -2.40 -7.48 26.22
CA SER A 541 -2.44 -8.39 25.08
C SER A 541 -3.82 -8.74 24.54
N GLN A 542 -4.90 -8.40 25.26
CA GLN A 542 -6.23 -9.00 25.07
C GLN A 542 -6.21 -10.53 25.26
N GLY A 543 -5.56 -11.00 26.33
CA GLY A 543 -5.46 -12.42 26.66
C GLY A 543 -6.47 -12.92 27.69
N ARG A 544 -7.24 -12.04 28.35
CA ARG A 544 -8.18 -12.39 29.43
C ARG A 544 -9.57 -11.83 29.13
N ASP A 545 -10.42 -12.64 28.51
CA ASP A 545 -11.80 -12.26 28.22
C ASP A 545 -12.67 -12.20 29.50
N LEU A 546 -13.32 -11.04 29.69
CA LEU A 546 -14.20 -10.69 30.80
C LEU A 546 -15.68 -10.67 30.40
N ALA A 547 -16.02 -11.00 29.15
CA ALA A 547 -17.39 -10.88 28.64
C ALA A 547 -18.42 -11.63 29.50
N ALA A 548 -18.09 -12.86 29.91
CA ALA A 548 -18.95 -13.68 30.77
C ALA A 548 -19.09 -13.12 32.19
N ASP A 549 -18.04 -12.48 32.72
CA ASP A 549 -18.00 -11.92 34.07
C ASP A 549 -18.63 -10.53 34.15
N ARG A 550 -18.65 -9.79 33.03
CA ARG A 550 -19.09 -8.39 32.94
C ARG A 550 -20.06 -8.15 31.75
N PRO A 551 -21.17 -8.92 31.64
CA PRO A 551 -22.05 -8.85 30.48
C PRO A 551 -22.77 -7.50 30.33
N GLU A 552 -23.07 -6.81 31.44
CA GLU A 552 -23.69 -5.48 31.40
C GLU A 552 -22.74 -4.43 30.80
N LEU A 553 -21.46 -4.47 31.18
CA LEU A 553 -20.45 -3.57 30.62
C LEU A 553 -20.19 -3.88 29.14
N LEU A 554 -20.19 -5.17 28.75
CA LEU A 554 -20.07 -5.52 27.34
C LEU A 554 -21.23 -4.93 26.51
N ALA A 555 -22.46 -5.02 27.01
CA ALA A 555 -23.61 -4.41 26.34
C ALA A 555 -23.47 -2.89 26.22
N GLU A 556 -22.98 -2.20 27.26
CA GLU A 556 -22.69 -0.75 27.20
C GLU A 556 -21.64 -0.42 26.13
N MET A 557 -20.59 -1.25 26.00
CA MET A 557 -19.55 -1.08 24.98
C MET A 557 -20.10 -1.32 23.58
N GLN A 558 -21.00 -2.29 23.39
CA GLN A 558 -21.67 -2.56 22.12
C GLN A 558 -22.58 -1.38 21.70
N ASP A 559 -23.34 -0.82 22.63
CA ASP A 559 -24.16 0.38 22.38
C ASP A 559 -23.27 1.58 22.04
N LEU A 560 -22.13 1.74 22.72
CA LEU A 560 -21.16 2.79 22.40
C LEU A 560 -20.57 2.59 21.00
N PHE A 561 -20.22 1.35 20.63
CA PHE A 561 -19.75 1.02 19.27
C PHE A 561 -20.77 1.43 18.23
N ASP A 562 -22.05 1.08 18.41
CA ASP A 562 -23.11 1.47 17.49
C ASP A 562 -23.23 3.00 17.36
N SER A 563 -23.14 3.72 18.48
CA SER A 563 -23.20 5.18 18.49
C SER A 563 -22.03 5.84 17.73
N GLU A 564 -20.81 5.30 17.88
CA GLU A 564 -19.64 5.77 17.14
C GLU A 564 -19.70 5.36 15.66
N CYS A 565 -20.27 4.20 15.34
CA CYS A 565 -20.52 3.79 13.96
C CYS A 565 -21.46 4.75 13.23
N LEU A 566 -22.57 5.15 13.87
CA LEU A 566 -23.50 6.13 13.32
C LEU A 566 -22.85 7.51 13.17
N ARG A 567 -22.02 7.93 14.13
CA ARG A 567 -21.33 9.21 14.11
C ARG A 567 -20.30 9.31 12.99
N ASN A 568 -19.55 8.25 12.75
CA ASN A 568 -18.41 8.21 11.82
C ASN A 568 -18.77 7.60 10.45
N GLY A 569 -20.04 7.26 10.21
CA GLY A 569 -20.50 6.76 8.91
C GLY A 569 -20.03 5.34 8.57
N VAL A 570 -19.82 4.48 9.57
CA VAL A 570 -19.32 3.11 9.40
C VAL A 570 -20.33 2.22 8.67
N TYR A 571 -21.63 2.47 8.88
CA TYR A 571 -22.68 1.66 8.26
C TYR A 571 -22.92 2.01 6.78
N PRO A 572 -23.22 1.01 5.93
CA PRO A 572 -23.39 -0.41 6.26
C PRO A 572 -22.07 -1.14 6.54
N LEU A 573 -22.09 -2.13 7.44
CA LEU A 573 -20.94 -3.04 7.62
C LEU A 573 -20.72 -3.86 6.36
N ARG A 574 -19.46 -4.11 6.03
CA ARG A 574 -19.07 -4.89 4.85
C ARG A 574 -17.90 -5.78 5.18
N ASP A 575 -17.97 -7.03 4.73
CA ASP A 575 -16.87 -7.98 4.85
C ASP A 575 -15.89 -7.87 3.67
N ALA A 576 -14.97 -8.84 3.58
CA ALA A 576 -13.96 -8.87 2.54
C ALA A 576 -14.51 -9.23 1.15
N ALA A 577 -15.76 -9.71 1.04
CA ALA A 577 -16.30 -10.23 -0.22
C ALA A 577 -16.38 -9.14 -1.30
N MET A 578 -16.03 -9.53 -2.53
CA MET A 578 -16.12 -8.63 -3.70
C MET A 578 -17.46 -8.74 -4.43
N ASN A 579 -18.46 -9.45 -3.87
CA ASN A 579 -19.78 -9.61 -4.46
C ASN A 579 -20.61 -8.31 -4.35
N ILE A 580 -20.27 -7.36 -5.23
CA ILE A 580 -20.89 -6.05 -5.33
C ILE A 580 -21.76 -6.04 -6.59
N SER A 581 -23.01 -5.61 -6.44
CA SER A 581 -23.93 -5.48 -7.58
C SER A 581 -23.32 -4.53 -8.64
N PRO A 582 -23.63 -4.71 -9.94
CA PRO A 582 -23.10 -3.86 -10.99
C PRO A 582 -23.29 -2.36 -10.73
N GLU A 583 -24.40 -1.97 -10.11
CA GLU A 583 -24.76 -0.57 -9.79
C GLU A 583 -23.91 0.01 -8.66
N ALA A 584 -23.35 -0.84 -7.81
CA ALA A 584 -22.54 -0.43 -6.67
C ALA A 584 -21.03 -0.40 -6.97
N ARG A 585 -20.60 -0.80 -8.17
CA ARG A 585 -19.18 -0.81 -8.56
C ARG A 585 -18.66 0.61 -8.79
N ALA A 586 -17.38 0.79 -8.47
CA ALA A 586 -16.62 1.97 -8.87
C ALA A 586 -16.70 2.20 -10.41
N PRO A 587 -16.64 3.46 -10.87
CA PRO A 587 -16.67 3.77 -12.28
C PRO A 587 -15.43 3.21 -13.01
N SER A 588 -15.57 2.97 -14.31
CA SER A 588 -14.45 2.69 -15.21
C SER A 588 -14.43 3.75 -16.31
N PRO A 589 -13.27 4.40 -16.60
CA PRO A 589 -13.17 5.41 -17.65
C PRO A 589 -13.53 4.90 -19.04
N LEU A 590 -13.40 3.58 -19.27
CA LEU A 590 -13.69 2.92 -20.56
C LEU A 590 -14.98 2.09 -20.54
N SER A 591 -15.85 2.30 -19.55
CA SER A 591 -17.11 1.57 -19.42
C SER A 591 -17.97 1.72 -20.69
N GLY A 592 -18.50 0.61 -21.19
CA GLY A 592 -19.33 0.55 -22.40
C GLY A 592 -18.57 0.60 -23.73
N LEU A 593 -17.24 0.76 -23.70
CA LEU A 593 -16.42 0.67 -24.91
C LEU A 593 -16.03 -0.78 -25.19
N THR A 594 -16.17 -1.20 -26.45
CA THR A 594 -15.73 -2.51 -26.92
C THR A 594 -14.50 -2.43 -27.81
N ARG A 595 -14.06 -1.24 -28.22
CA ARG A 595 -12.95 -1.07 -29.16
C ARG A 595 -12.15 0.18 -28.85
N MET A 596 -10.82 0.06 -28.79
CA MET A 596 -9.89 1.16 -28.51
C MET A 596 -8.61 0.99 -29.32
N THR A 597 -8.08 2.10 -29.87
CA THR A 597 -6.79 2.11 -30.58
C THR A 597 -5.76 2.86 -29.74
N TYR A 598 -4.62 2.21 -29.55
CA TYR A 598 -3.46 2.69 -28.84
C TYR A 598 -2.32 2.90 -29.83
N THR A 599 -1.32 3.66 -29.40
CA THR A 599 -0.11 4.00 -30.16
C THR A 599 1.07 3.99 -29.19
N THR A 600 2.29 4.19 -29.66
CA THR A 600 3.50 4.33 -28.83
C THR A 600 3.46 5.48 -27.82
N ALA A 601 2.40 6.29 -27.81
CA ALA A 601 2.13 7.25 -26.73
C ALA A 601 1.55 6.61 -25.46
N HIS A 602 1.09 5.34 -25.54
CA HIS A 602 0.42 4.63 -24.45
C HIS A 602 1.39 3.64 -23.82
N VAL A 603 2.17 4.14 -22.88
CA VAL A 603 3.20 3.42 -22.13
C VAL A 603 2.90 3.63 -20.66
N ARG A 604 3.06 2.60 -19.84
CA ARG A 604 2.71 2.58 -18.41
C ARG A 604 1.27 2.93 -18.12
N MET A 605 0.37 2.38 -18.93
CA MET A 605 -1.06 2.53 -18.70
C MET A 605 -1.49 1.54 -17.60
N PRO A 606 -2.07 2.00 -16.47
CA PRO A 606 -2.56 1.08 -15.46
C PRO A 606 -3.66 0.18 -16.03
N GLU A 607 -3.77 -1.06 -15.54
CA GLU A 607 -4.71 -2.07 -16.06
C GLU A 607 -6.16 -1.58 -16.11
N ARG A 608 -6.61 -0.78 -15.13
CA ARG A 608 -7.98 -0.25 -15.09
C ARG A 608 -8.24 0.91 -16.06
N SER A 609 -7.18 1.41 -16.71
CA SER A 609 -7.23 2.46 -17.73
C SER A 609 -7.22 1.91 -19.16
N VAL A 610 -7.23 0.58 -19.35
CA VAL A 610 -7.30 -0.10 -20.65
C VAL A 610 -8.47 -1.08 -20.72
N LEU A 611 -8.80 -1.58 -21.92
CA LEU A 611 -9.91 -2.53 -22.10
C LEU A 611 -9.64 -3.84 -21.35
N ASN A 612 -10.65 -4.35 -20.64
CA ASN A 612 -10.53 -5.58 -19.88
C ASN A 612 -10.72 -6.82 -20.78
N LEU A 613 -9.63 -7.55 -21.02
CA LEU A 613 -9.60 -8.74 -21.88
C LEU A 613 -9.92 -10.06 -21.16
N LYS A 614 -10.06 -10.06 -19.84
CA LYS A 614 -10.20 -11.31 -19.06
C LYS A 614 -11.57 -11.97 -19.28
N ASN A 615 -11.58 -13.30 -19.26
CA ASN A 615 -12.76 -14.17 -19.36
C ASN A 615 -13.66 -13.92 -20.59
N ARG A 616 -13.06 -13.60 -21.74
CA ARG A 616 -13.79 -13.30 -22.99
C ARG A 616 -12.91 -13.43 -24.23
N SER A 617 -13.55 -13.51 -25.39
CA SER A 617 -12.86 -13.44 -26.68
C SER A 617 -12.52 -12.01 -27.06
N TYR A 618 -11.38 -11.83 -27.71
CA TYR A 618 -10.91 -10.53 -28.15
C TYR A 618 -10.06 -10.63 -29.42
N LEU A 619 -9.96 -9.51 -30.12
CA LEU A 619 -9.10 -9.32 -31.28
C LEU A 619 -8.12 -8.18 -30.99
N ILE A 620 -6.85 -8.42 -31.29
CA ILE A 620 -5.81 -7.39 -31.32
C ILE A 620 -5.31 -7.30 -32.75
N TRP A 621 -5.19 -6.10 -33.31
CA TRP A 621 -4.48 -5.89 -34.56
C TRP A 621 -3.52 -4.71 -34.49
N ALA A 622 -2.30 -4.94 -34.94
CA ALA A 622 -1.23 -3.96 -35.01
C ALA A 622 -0.93 -3.63 -36.47
N ASP A 623 -0.93 -2.34 -36.79
CA ASP A 623 -0.53 -1.78 -38.08
C ASP A 623 0.93 -1.32 -37.98
N LEU A 624 1.82 -2.08 -38.61
CA LEU A 624 3.27 -1.95 -38.49
C LEU A 624 3.88 -1.54 -39.83
N GLU A 625 4.96 -0.76 -39.78
CA GLU A 625 5.83 -0.51 -40.91
C GLU A 625 7.26 -0.94 -40.57
N VAL A 626 7.69 -2.03 -41.21
CA VAL A 626 8.99 -2.69 -41.01
C VAL A 626 10.03 -1.99 -41.90
N PRO A 627 11.17 -1.54 -41.35
CA PRO A 627 12.21 -0.88 -42.12
C PRO A 627 13.04 -1.90 -42.94
N GLU A 628 13.86 -1.42 -43.86
CA GLU A 628 14.73 -2.24 -44.73
C GLU A 628 15.67 -3.21 -43.98
N GLY A 629 15.97 -2.91 -42.71
CA GLY A 629 16.83 -3.75 -41.86
C GLY A 629 16.10 -4.88 -41.13
N GLY A 630 14.79 -5.04 -41.32
CA GLY A 630 13.94 -5.86 -40.45
C GLY A 630 13.52 -5.10 -39.19
N ALA A 631 12.69 -5.73 -38.36
CA ALA A 631 12.26 -5.14 -37.10
C ALA A 631 12.32 -6.15 -35.96
N GLU A 632 12.49 -5.66 -34.74
CA GLU A 632 12.47 -6.44 -33.50
C GLU A 632 11.77 -5.61 -32.42
N GLY A 633 11.40 -6.23 -31.30
CA GLY A 633 10.88 -5.52 -30.13
C GLY A 633 9.39 -5.72 -29.88
N VAL A 634 8.93 -5.23 -28.72
CA VAL A 634 7.56 -5.43 -28.24
C VAL A 634 6.59 -4.50 -28.97
N VAL A 635 5.60 -5.08 -29.64
CA VAL A 635 4.55 -4.33 -30.32
C VAL A 635 3.51 -3.84 -29.30
N VAL A 636 3.04 -4.74 -28.43
CA VAL A 636 2.10 -4.44 -27.35
C VAL A 636 2.19 -5.51 -26.26
N CYS A 637 2.10 -5.12 -25.00
CA CYS A 637 2.03 -6.06 -23.88
C CYS A 637 1.08 -5.59 -22.77
N GLN A 638 0.70 -6.53 -21.90
CA GLN A 638 0.08 -6.25 -20.62
C GLN A 638 0.52 -7.29 -19.59
N GLY A 639 0.93 -6.82 -18.41
CA GLY A 639 1.45 -7.65 -17.32
C GLY A 639 2.97 -7.78 -17.38
N GLY A 640 3.53 -8.81 -16.75
CA GLY A 640 4.98 -9.06 -16.70
C GLY A 640 5.38 -10.52 -16.51
N SER A 641 6.55 -10.75 -15.91
CA SER A 641 7.24 -12.03 -15.73
C SER A 641 6.46 -13.09 -14.94
N PHE A 642 5.40 -12.68 -14.24
CA PHE A 642 4.53 -13.58 -13.47
C PHE A 642 3.10 -13.68 -14.00
N ASN A 643 2.67 -12.81 -14.90
CA ASN A 643 1.33 -12.90 -15.49
C ASN A 643 1.19 -11.91 -16.64
N GLY A 644 0.58 -12.30 -17.75
CA GLY A 644 0.34 -11.34 -18.83
C GLY A 644 0.36 -11.94 -20.23
N TRP A 645 0.39 -11.05 -21.21
CA TRP A 645 0.54 -11.41 -22.62
C TRP A 645 1.29 -10.32 -23.39
N SER A 646 1.93 -10.72 -24.49
CA SER A 646 2.71 -9.81 -25.34
C SER A 646 2.64 -10.24 -26.81
N ILE A 647 2.57 -9.26 -27.72
CA ILE A 647 2.88 -9.42 -29.13
C ILE A 647 4.20 -8.69 -29.37
N TYR A 648 5.20 -9.38 -29.90
CA TYR A 648 6.52 -8.83 -30.19
C TYR A 648 7.09 -9.41 -31.48
N LEU A 649 8.13 -8.75 -32.01
CA LEU A 649 8.91 -9.23 -33.14
C LEU A 649 10.22 -9.81 -32.60
N ASP A 650 10.44 -11.09 -32.82
CA ASP A 650 11.68 -11.81 -32.47
C ASP A 650 12.47 -12.07 -33.75
N ASP A 651 13.59 -11.36 -33.95
CA ASP A 651 14.33 -11.35 -35.22
C ASP A 651 13.41 -11.14 -36.46
N GLY A 652 12.40 -10.26 -36.32
CA GLY A 652 11.42 -9.95 -37.37
C GLY A 652 10.28 -10.95 -37.53
N VAL A 653 10.23 -12.00 -36.72
CA VAL A 653 9.11 -12.96 -36.71
C VAL A 653 8.04 -12.51 -35.71
N PRO A 654 6.79 -12.29 -36.15
CA PRO A 654 5.69 -11.97 -35.25
C PRO A 654 5.44 -13.11 -34.27
N THR A 655 5.45 -12.79 -32.99
CA THR A 655 5.29 -13.75 -31.92
C THR A 655 4.27 -13.25 -30.91
N TRP A 656 3.36 -14.12 -30.52
CA TRP A 656 2.48 -13.90 -29.39
C TRP A 656 2.87 -14.82 -28.24
N HIS A 657 2.96 -14.26 -27.04
CA HIS A 657 3.29 -14.97 -25.82
C HIS A 657 2.24 -14.72 -24.74
N TYR A 658 1.95 -15.76 -23.97
CA TYR A 658 1.06 -15.69 -22.81
C TYR A 658 1.74 -16.34 -21.62
N ASN A 659 1.78 -15.63 -20.51
CA ASN A 659 2.38 -16.04 -19.27
C ASN A 659 1.29 -16.18 -18.20
N LEU A 660 1.09 -17.40 -17.71
CA LEU A 660 0.14 -17.72 -16.66
C LEU A 660 0.92 -18.05 -15.38
N TYR A 661 0.87 -17.13 -14.43
CA TYR A 661 1.44 -17.24 -13.08
C TYR A 661 2.97 -17.38 -13.00
N GLY A 662 3.69 -17.23 -14.12
CA GLY A 662 5.12 -17.55 -14.22
C GLY A 662 5.40 -19.04 -14.43
N HIS A 663 4.37 -19.90 -14.34
CA HIS A 663 4.50 -21.36 -14.37
C HIS A 663 4.24 -21.93 -15.76
N GLU A 664 3.17 -21.46 -16.41
CA GLU A 664 2.73 -21.95 -17.70
C GLU A 664 2.92 -20.85 -18.75
N ARG A 665 3.65 -21.19 -19.82
CA ARG A 665 3.94 -20.25 -20.91
C ARG A 665 3.52 -20.84 -22.24
N THR A 666 2.70 -20.11 -22.97
CA THR A 666 2.25 -20.48 -24.32
C THR A 666 2.77 -19.47 -25.31
N THR A 667 3.48 -19.94 -26.35
CA THR A 667 4.01 -19.09 -27.41
C THR A 667 3.46 -19.53 -28.76
N VAL A 668 2.94 -18.59 -29.53
CA VAL A 668 2.53 -18.78 -30.92
C VAL A 668 3.46 -17.94 -31.79
N VAL A 669 4.28 -18.61 -32.59
CA VAL A 669 5.28 -17.99 -33.47
C VAL A 669 4.75 -18.00 -34.89
N GLY A 670 4.95 -16.90 -35.62
CA GLY A 670 4.70 -16.84 -37.06
C GLY A 670 5.61 -17.78 -37.86
N ASP A 671 5.30 -17.98 -39.13
CA ASP A 671 6.02 -18.91 -39.99
C ASP A 671 7.17 -18.26 -40.80
N SER A 672 7.28 -16.93 -40.75
CA SER A 672 8.21 -16.14 -41.56
C SER A 672 8.54 -14.79 -40.93
N VAL A 673 9.70 -14.27 -41.32
CA VAL A 673 10.15 -12.90 -41.02
C VAL A 673 9.30 -11.93 -41.84
N LEU A 674 8.87 -10.81 -41.24
CA LEU A 674 8.18 -9.75 -41.98
C LEU A 674 9.14 -9.07 -42.97
N ASP A 675 8.73 -8.98 -44.22
CA ASP A 675 9.45 -8.22 -45.25
C ASP A 675 9.44 -6.70 -44.92
N PRO A 676 10.35 -5.90 -45.49
CA PRO A 676 10.25 -4.44 -45.40
C PRO A 676 8.94 -3.93 -46.02
N GLY A 677 8.23 -3.07 -45.30
CA GLY A 677 6.94 -2.54 -45.74
C GLY A 677 5.89 -2.51 -44.64
N ARG A 678 4.65 -2.20 -45.03
CA ARG A 678 3.51 -2.10 -44.11
C ARG A 678 2.79 -3.44 -44.00
N HIS A 679 2.59 -3.90 -42.77
CA HIS A 679 1.98 -5.17 -42.43
C HIS A 679 0.90 -5.01 -41.36
N GLU A 680 -0.13 -5.84 -41.43
CA GLU A 680 -1.11 -6.00 -40.36
C GLU A 680 -0.86 -7.31 -39.61
N VAL A 681 -0.51 -7.23 -38.33
CA VAL A 681 -0.37 -8.40 -37.43
C VAL A 681 -1.63 -8.50 -36.58
N ARG A 682 -2.37 -9.61 -36.66
CA ARG A 682 -3.61 -9.85 -35.93
C ARG A 682 -3.53 -11.04 -35.01
N LEU A 683 -4.03 -10.89 -33.78
CA LEU A 683 -4.26 -11.97 -32.84
C LEU A 683 -5.76 -12.07 -32.53
N LEU A 684 -6.38 -13.19 -32.89
CA LEU A 684 -7.69 -13.58 -32.38
C LEU A 684 -7.50 -14.52 -31.20
N PHE A 685 -8.09 -14.19 -30.05
CA PHE A 685 -8.24 -15.11 -28.94
C PHE A 685 -9.72 -15.50 -28.80
N ASP A 686 -10.03 -16.75 -29.10
CA ASP A 686 -11.36 -17.35 -28.98
C ASP A 686 -11.46 -18.09 -27.64
N HIS A 687 -12.12 -17.47 -26.66
CA HIS A 687 -12.18 -17.96 -25.28
C HIS A 687 -13.34 -18.93 -25.11
N ASP A 688 -13.12 -20.06 -24.40
CA ASP A 688 -14.12 -21.14 -24.32
C ASP A 688 -15.38 -20.79 -23.52
N GLY A 689 -15.35 -19.66 -22.80
CA GLY A 689 -16.38 -19.27 -21.85
C GLY A 689 -16.12 -19.87 -20.45
N GLY A 690 -16.45 -19.09 -19.42
CA GLY A 690 -16.20 -19.44 -18.02
C GLY A 690 -15.14 -18.58 -17.32
N PHE A 691 -14.83 -18.93 -16.07
CA PHE A 691 -13.84 -18.22 -15.25
C PHE A 691 -12.45 -18.82 -15.41
N GLY A 692 -11.50 -18.04 -15.91
CA GLY A 692 -10.12 -18.47 -16.16
C GLY A 692 -10.02 -19.61 -17.16
N ALA A 693 -11.05 -19.78 -18.00
CA ALA A 693 -11.11 -20.84 -18.98
C ALA A 693 -10.07 -20.62 -20.09
N GLY A 694 -9.75 -21.70 -20.78
CA GLY A 694 -8.85 -21.69 -21.90
C GLY A 694 -9.42 -20.97 -23.13
N GLY A 695 -8.69 -21.13 -24.23
CA GLY A 695 -9.08 -20.58 -25.51
C GLY A 695 -8.03 -20.85 -26.58
N THR A 696 -8.38 -20.54 -27.81
CA THR A 696 -7.49 -20.70 -28.96
C THR A 696 -6.98 -19.34 -29.41
N ALA A 697 -5.66 -19.16 -29.37
CA ALA A 697 -4.98 -18.03 -29.97
C ALA A 697 -4.67 -18.33 -31.44
N THR A 698 -5.00 -17.40 -32.34
CA THR A 698 -4.70 -17.48 -33.78
C THR A 698 -4.00 -16.20 -34.21
N LEU A 699 -2.76 -16.34 -34.67
CA LEU A 699 -1.92 -15.26 -35.18
C LEU A 699 -2.00 -15.22 -36.71
N ALA A 700 -2.24 -14.05 -37.26
CA ALA A 700 -2.32 -13.82 -38.70
C ALA A 700 -1.51 -12.59 -39.12
N VAL A 701 -0.93 -12.62 -40.32
CA VAL A 701 -0.22 -11.51 -40.96
C VAL A 701 -0.89 -11.25 -42.30
N ASP A 702 -1.31 -10.00 -42.55
CA ASP A 702 -1.96 -9.57 -43.79
C ASP A 702 -3.17 -10.45 -44.21
N GLY A 703 -3.91 -10.92 -43.20
CA GLY A 703 -5.09 -11.78 -43.38
C GLY A 703 -4.77 -13.28 -43.57
N VAL A 704 -3.51 -13.68 -43.53
CA VAL A 704 -3.07 -15.08 -43.62
C VAL A 704 -2.72 -15.60 -42.22
N VAL A 705 -3.29 -16.73 -41.81
CA VAL A 705 -2.95 -17.38 -40.53
C VAL A 705 -1.53 -17.93 -40.61
N VAL A 706 -0.67 -17.48 -39.69
CA VAL A 706 0.75 -17.88 -39.60
C VAL A 706 1.05 -18.74 -38.37
N GLY A 707 0.14 -18.78 -37.38
CA GLY A 707 0.32 -19.59 -36.19
C GLY A 707 -0.98 -19.74 -35.40
N SER A 708 -1.07 -20.82 -34.60
CA SER A 708 -2.15 -21.01 -33.64
C SER A 708 -1.68 -21.82 -32.44
N GLY A 709 -2.24 -21.54 -31.27
CA GLY A 709 -1.91 -22.22 -30.02
C GLY A 709 -3.14 -22.31 -29.10
N ARG A 710 -3.14 -23.34 -28.27
CA ARG A 710 -4.19 -23.60 -27.30
C ARG A 710 -3.71 -23.24 -25.91
N LEU A 711 -4.56 -22.54 -25.17
CA LEU A 711 -4.41 -22.32 -23.74
C LEU A 711 -5.46 -23.17 -23.06
N GLU A 712 -5.05 -23.93 -22.06
CA GLU A 712 -5.99 -24.68 -21.22
C GLU A 712 -6.64 -23.78 -20.17
N ARG A 713 -5.95 -22.70 -19.78
CA ARG A 713 -6.38 -21.73 -18.77
C ARG A 713 -5.90 -20.33 -19.11
N THR A 714 -6.61 -19.34 -18.56
CA THR A 714 -6.24 -17.92 -18.64
C THR A 714 -6.29 -17.26 -17.28
N VAL A 715 -5.72 -16.07 -17.19
CA VAL A 715 -5.76 -15.19 -16.02
C VAL A 715 -7.19 -14.65 -15.83
N PRO A 716 -7.85 -14.95 -14.70
CA PRO A 716 -9.24 -14.56 -14.52
C PRO A 716 -9.47 -13.21 -13.84
N VAL A 717 -8.54 -12.72 -13.01
CA VAL A 717 -8.78 -11.59 -12.09
C VAL A 717 -7.88 -10.39 -12.39
N VAL A 718 -6.55 -10.54 -12.37
CA VAL A 718 -5.58 -9.45 -12.54
C VAL A 718 -4.38 -9.92 -13.37
N PHE A 719 -4.04 -9.17 -14.43
CA PHE A 719 -2.80 -9.36 -15.17
C PHE A 719 -1.62 -8.65 -14.49
N SER A 720 -1.85 -7.44 -14.01
CA SER A 720 -0.80 -6.48 -13.69
C SER A 720 -0.69 -6.27 -12.18
N GLY A 721 -0.31 -7.34 -11.46
CA GLY A 721 0.13 -7.26 -10.06
C GLY A 721 1.55 -6.70 -9.98
N GLY A 722 2.05 -6.38 -8.79
CA GLY A 722 3.47 -6.07 -8.59
C GLY A 722 4.01 -4.82 -9.32
N GLY A 723 3.15 -3.92 -9.81
CA GLY A 723 3.58 -2.72 -10.54
C GLY A 723 3.72 -2.90 -12.05
N GLU A 724 3.07 -3.92 -12.64
CA GLU A 724 3.04 -4.10 -14.09
C GLU A 724 1.99 -3.23 -14.79
N THR A 725 2.14 -3.01 -16.10
CA THR A 725 1.29 -2.10 -16.89
C THR A 725 0.90 -2.64 -18.26
N PHE A 726 0.14 -1.83 -19.01
CA PHE A 726 -0.06 -1.98 -20.45
C PHE A 726 0.83 -0.99 -21.21
N ASP A 727 1.52 -1.49 -22.24
CA ASP A 727 2.50 -0.74 -23.01
C ASP A 727 2.40 -1.06 -24.52
N VAL A 728 2.69 -0.06 -25.36
CA VAL A 728 2.75 -0.19 -26.83
C VAL A 728 4.11 0.28 -27.33
N GLY A 729 4.79 -0.58 -28.10
CA GLY A 729 6.10 -0.30 -28.68
C GLY A 729 7.29 -0.55 -27.77
N VAL A 730 7.07 -0.98 -26.53
CA VAL A 730 8.08 -1.34 -25.54
C VAL A 730 7.39 -2.15 -24.43
N ASP A 731 8.17 -2.92 -23.67
CA ASP A 731 7.75 -3.46 -22.38
C ASP A 731 8.57 -2.73 -21.30
N THR A 732 7.92 -1.82 -20.57
CA THR A 732 8.64 -1.06 -19.54
C THR A 732 8.72 -1.81 -18.23
N GLY A 733 7.78 -2.72 -17.94
CA GLY A 733 7.76 -3.54 -16.73
C GLY A 733 8.69 -4.74 -16.81
N SER A 734 8.46 -5.76 -16.00
CA SER A 734 9.22 -7.01 -16.11
C SER A 734 8.83 -7.73 -17.40
N PRO A 735 9.76 -8.39 -18.12
CA PRO A 735 9.42 -9.01 -19.41
C PRO A 735 8.30 -10.04 -19.29
N VAL A 736 7.22 -9.86 -20.06
CA VAL A 736 6.14 -10.88 -20.13
C VAL A 736 6.64 -12.18 -20.77
N GLY A 737 7.51 -12.07 -21.77
CA GLY A 737 8.01 -13.18 -22.58
C GLY A 737 9.54 -13.32 -22.55
N PRO A 738 10.10 -14.23 -23.36
CA PRO A 738 11.53 -14.51 -23.41
C PRO A 738 12.31 -13.44 -24.21
N TYR A 739 12.13 -12.17 -23.86
CA TYR A 739 12.81 -11.03 -24.46
C TYR A 739 13.47 -10.16 -23.39
N PRO A 740 14.46 -9.32 -23.74
CA PRO A 740 15.12 -8.47 -22.75
C PRO A 740 14.19 -7.41 -22.18
N HIS A 741 14.54 -6.89 -21.03
CA HIS A 741 13.85 -5.78 -20.41
C HIS A 741 13.99 -4.49 -21.24
N GLY A 742 12.92 -3.69 -21.37
CA GLY A 742 12.93 -2.48 -22.19
C GLY A 742 13.08 -2.74 -23.70
N PHE A 743 12.52 -3.85 -24.21
CA PHE A 743 12.67 -4.26 -25.61
C PHE A 743 11.86 -3.38 -26.58
N GLU A 744 12.44 -2.24 -26.95
CA GLU A 744 11.84 -1.24 -27.86
C GLU A 744 11.60 -1.81 -29.26
N CYS A 745 10.41 -1.56 -29.80
CA CYS A 745 10.03 -1.93 -31.16
C CYS A 745 10.70 -1.03 -32.19
N THR A 746 11.44 -1.62 -33.12
CA THR A 746 12.10 -0.89 -34.21
C THR A 746 11.21 -0.70 -35.44
N ALA A 747 10.06 -1.37 -35.51
CA ALA A 747 9.01 -1.07 -36.49
C ALA A 747 8.26 0.22 -36.12
N THR A 748 7.81 0.97 -37.13
CA THR A 748 6.88 2.08 -36.88
C THR A 748 5.49 1.52 -36.62
N ILE A 749 4.95 1.76 -35.42
CA ILE A 749 3.60 1.34 -35.05
C ILE A 749 2.61 2.48 -35.35
N HIS A 750 1.79 2.31 -36.39
CA HIS A 750 0.73 3.28 -36.76
C HIS A 750 -0.47 3.20 -35.82
N GLY A 751 -0.71 2.02 -35.23
CA GLY A 751 -1.69 1.82 -34.17
C GLY A 751 -1.85 0.35 -33.80
N VAL A 752 -2.26 0.11 -32.56
CA VAL A 752 -2.67 -1.19 -32.05
C VAL A 752 -4.11 -1.06 -31.57
N THR A 753 -5.04 -1.74 -32.23
CA THR A 753 -6.43 -1.72 -31.79
C THR A 753 -6.78 -3.03 -31.09
N ILE A 754 -7.48 -2.88 -29.97
CA ILE A 754 -8.07 -3.96 -29.21
C ILE A 754 -9.60 -3.88 -29.38
N GLU A 755 -10.23 -5.00 -29.71
CA GLU A 755 -11.68 -5.14 -29.82
C GLU A 755 -12.16 -6.35 -28.99
N LEU A 756 -13.17 -6.13 -28.16
CA LEU A 756 -13.87 -7.15 -27.40
C LEU A 756 -14.94 -7.73 -28.32
N LEU A 757 -14.86 -9.03 -28.62
CA LEU A 757 -15.72 -9.65 -29.64
C LEU A 757 -17.08 -10.07 -29.09
N ASP A 758 -17.13 -10.41 -27.80
CA ASP A 758 -18.32 -10.92 -27.16
C ASP A 758 -18.69 -10.04 -25.95
N GLU A 759 -20.00 -9.81 -25.79
CA GLU A 759 -20.50 -9.56 -24.44
C GLU A 759 -20.43 -10.89 -23.69
N VAL A 760 -19.68 -10.93 -22.58
CA VAL A 760 -19.59 -12.09 -21.69
C VAL A 760 -21.00 -12.61 -21.42
N ASP A 761 -21.36 -13.78 -21.93
CA ASP A 761 -22.75 -14.27 -21.85
C ASP A 761 -23.19 -14.51 -20.40
N GLU A 762 -24.49 -14.65 -20.15
CA GLU A 762 -25.00 -14.77 -18.78
C GLU A 762 -24.45 -16.01 -18.06
N ALA A 763 -24.22 -17.10 -18.80
CA ALA A 763 -23.62 -18.31 -18.26
C ALA A 763 -22.16 -18.08 -17.84
N THR A 764 -21.38 -17.36 -18.64
CA THR A 764 -20.01 -16.96 -18.32
C THR A 764 -19.98 -15.92 -17.22
N ARG A 765 -20.91 -14.95 -17.17
CA ARG A 765 -21.01 -14.01 -16.04
C ARG A 765 -21.32 -14.74 -14.74
N ALA A 766 -22.25 -15.70 -14.77
CA ALA A 766 -22.56 -16.54 -13.62
C ALA A 766 -21.38 -17.43 -13.23
N ALA A 767 -20.68 -18.01 -14.21
CA ALA A 767 -19.48 -18.82 -13.98
C ALA A 767 -18.30 -17.97 -13.49
N VAL A 768 -18.17 -16.72 -13.93
CA VAL A 768 -17.20 -15.75 -13.42
C VAL A 768 -17.57 -15.33 -12.01
N ALA A 769 -18.84 -15.07 -11.71
CA ALA A 769 -19.26 -14.78 -10.34
C ALA A 769 -19.01 -15.99 -9.42
N ALA A 770 -19.40 -17.21 -9.84
CA ALA A 770 -19.17 -18.45 -9.10
C ALA A 770 -17.69 -18.83 -9.02
N GLY A 771 -16.91 -18.54 -10.07
CA GLY A 771 -15.48 -18.79 -10.17
C GLY A 771 -14.67 -17.78 -9.37
N MET A 772 -15.11 -16.51 -9.33
CA MET A 772 -14.65 -15.54 -8.35
C MET A 772 -14.90 -16.15 -6.97
N LEU A 773 -16.15 -16.44 -6.58
CA LEU A 773 -16.53 -17.10 -5.30
C LEU A 773 -15.72 -18.38 -4.99
N HIS A 774 -15.39 -19.19 -6.00
CA HIS A 774 -14.56 -20.38 -5.81
C HIS A 774 -13.09 -20.04 -5.63
N ALA A 775 -12.52 -19.10 -6.40
CA ALA A 775 -11.21 -18.52 -6.12
C ALA A 775 -11.20 -17.84 -4.75
N GLU A 776 -12.34 -17.34 -4.25
CA GLU A 776 -12.51 -16.89 -2.85
C GLU A 776 -12.44 -18.06 -1.86
N ALA A 777 -12.94 -19.25 -2.23
CA ALA A 777 -13.09 -20.44 -1.39
C ALA A 777 -11.92 -21.45 -1.42
N VAL A 778 -11.17 -21.58 -2.52
CA VAL A 778 -9.90 -22.35 -2.58
C VAL A 778 -8.85 -21.72 -1.67
N ASN A 779 -9.05 -20.46 -1.28
CA ASN A 779 -8.24 -19.80 -0.27
C ASN A 779 -8.60 -20.17 1.18
N GLN A 780 -9.61 -21.02 1.45
CA GLN A 780 -10.12 -21.38 2.80
C GLN A 780 -9.30 -22.44 3.53
#